data_AF-A0A9W8W8Z6-F1
#
_entry.id   AF-A0A9W8W8Z6-F1
#
_cell.length_a   1.000
_cell.length_b   1.000
_cell.length_c   1.000
_cell.angle_alpha   90.00
_cell.angle_beta   90.00
_cell.angle_gamma   90.00
#
_symmetry.space_group_name_H-M   'P 1'
#
loop_
_entity.id
_entity.type
_entity.pdbx_description
1 polymer ?
#
loop_
_entity_poly.entity_id
_entity_poly.type
_entity_poly.pdbx_seq_one_letter_code
_entity_poly.pdbx_strand_id
1 'polypeptide(L)'
;MADMEYRQCDLRAYVGNGSPEEIDGAIALCEWRDEEDPGGEQARDMLVVILFDLFELYGSRHQLDCAINLARELYELGVTNGDDNRRTQRASNYAKALGHRYWEDGNPEDLHRSITLSEEAVDASPQARSILSRPRGTILHNPSFEIHALNTFAGSLEDRFQMAGSLSDLDLSIDIRERLIAAVPWEEWQDSRVEWLLNLAASLQRRYEQDEGDSRGDVDRAVNLSEEALRFASENSPSTSPALCTLANALGGRAGVTQQVNDLDRAIELLRQAQEKTSVNQASSLEIGVNLAMRLFQRYEMTDSETTTDLDEATEITESTLDGTPDNHPVHARLQNFLGLFSYARFYQSSSESAAEEALGHFRQALRSPHYTSVFRRVQAGRIMVRLCCDMGRWQEAYEASVETIELIPKLSSRAIRISDRQQLLSAEDVASFGANAAAAALQSGKDGYTALRLLEMGRQSLAASVAELRPDLVALRGENPALAKRILSLRDELQDDTPRQHTASAKFDILLNDIRQKEGFERFLMLPSDKDIHEAARGHIIVLTVSTYRGVDAILIERDRVHVLNFNGVTLGDLEEWSRNLHRPAMLRWLWDSIAKPVLDELRLTRPSRNGCLPRIWWIPTGILSRFPFHNAGYHSKGLADAVIDFAVSSYSPSVKALVDGHRRYLLQ
;
A
#
# COMPACT_ATOMS: atom_id res chain seq x y z
N MET A 1 2.55 -23.55 56.01
CA MET A 1 2.69 -24.44 54.83
C MET A 1 2.36 -23.66 53.58
N ALA A 2 1.14 -23.10 53.45
CA ALA A 2 0.79 -22.19 52.36
C ALA A 2 1.83 -21.06 52.10
N ASP A 3 2.35 -20.41 53.16
CA ASP A 3 3.38 -19.35 53.01
C ASP A 3 4.68 -19.79 52.33
N MET A 4 5.01 -21.09 52.36
CA MET A 4 6.22 -21.60 51.68
C MET A 4 5.95 -21.92 50.21
N GLU A 5 4.76 -22.43 49.88
CA GLU A 5 4.35 -22.66 48.48
C GLU A 5 4.26 -21.33 47.73
N TYR A 6 3.70 -20.28 48.34
CA TYR A 6 3.60 -18.96 47.70
C TYR A 6 4.95 -18.25 47.49
N ARG A 7 6.00 -18.54 48.27
CA ARG A 7 7.34 -17.96 48.08
C ARG A 7 8.19 -18.66 47.00
N GLN A 8 7.83 -19.89 46.60
CA GLN A 8 8.53 -20.65 45.56
C GLN A 8 7.69 -20.93 44.30
N CYS A 9 6.47 -20.40 44.24
CA CYS A 9 5.58 -20.58 43.10
C CYS A 9 6.18 -19.97 41.81
N ASP A 10 6.35 -20.82 40.78
CA ASP A 10 6.68 -20.45 39.41
C ASP A 10 5.49 -19.73 38.77
N LEU A 11 5.67 -18.44 38.46
CA LEU A 11 4.63 -17.60 37.88
C LEU A 11 4.16 -18.10 36.52
N ARG A 12 5.03 -18.71 35.70
CA ARG A 12 4.64 -19.20 34.37
C ARG A 12 3.75 -20.44 34.50
N ALA A 13 4.05 -21.30 35.47
CA ALA A 13 3.20 -22.45 35.81
C ALA A 13 1.88 -22.03 36.48
N TYR A 14 1.88 -20.94 37.26
CA TYR A 14 0.68 -20.43 37.94
C TYR A 14 -0.29 -19.74 36.97
N VAL A 15 0.21 -18.89 36.08
CA VAL A 15 -0.64 -18.17 35.09
C VAL A 15 -1.18 -19.13 34.02
N GLY A 16 -0.54 -20.29 33.81
CA GLY A 16 -1.09 -21.36 32.98
C GLY A 16 -1.29 -20.94 31.52
N ASN A 17 -2.54 -20.98 31.05
CA ASN A 17 -2.91 -20.52 29.71
C ASN A 17 -3.32 -19.04 29.69
N GLY A 18 -3.31 -18.36 30.84
CA GLY A 18 -3.66 -16.96 30.98
C GLY A 18 -5.16 -16.72 30.94
N SER A 19 -5.96 -17.49 31.69
CA SER A 19 -7.34 -17.10 32.00
C SER A 19 -7.35 -15.78 32.82
N PRO A 20 -8.43 -14.98 32.76
CA PRO A 20 -8.53 -13.78 33.58
C PRO A 20 -8.33 -14.05 35.08
N GLU A 21 -8.90 -15.15 35.58
CA GLU A 21 -8.78 -15.56 36.98
C GLU A 21 -7.34 -15.98 37.36
N GLU A 22 -6.64 -16.66 36.45
CA GLU A 22 -5.22 -17.05 36.62
C GLU A 22 -4.31 -15.81 36.63
N ILE A 23 -4.59 -14.83 35.77
CA ILE A 23 -3.87 -13.56 35.66
C ILE A 23 -4.10 -12.68 36.89
N ASP A 24 -5.36 -12.42 37.26
CA ASP A 24 -5.71 -11.63 38.44
C ASP A 24 -5.14 -12.26 39.72
N GLY A 25 -5.17 -13.59 39.82
CA GLY A 25 -4.53 -14.33 40.91
C GLY A 25 -3.00 -14.18 40.95
N ALA A 26 -2.34 -14.11 39.79
CA ALA A 26 -0.89 -13.91 39.71
C ALA A 26 -0.49 -12.47 40.03
N ILE A 27 -1.30 -11.49 39.64
CA ILE A 27 -1.12 -10.08 40.02
C ILE A 27 -1.21 -9.96 41.55
N ALA A 28 -2.29 -10.47 42.15
CA ALA A 28 -2.48 -10.44 43.61
C ALA A 28 -1.38 -11.19 44.38
N LEU A 29 -0.85 -12.29 43.84
CA LEU A 29 0.31 -12.99 44.40
C LEU A 29 1.57 -12.11 44.36
N CYS A 30 1.82 -11.41 43.26
CA CYS A 30 2.97 -10.52 43.16
C CYS A 30 2.83 -9.27 44.05
N GLU A 31 1.63 -8.70 44.18
CA GLU A 31 1.34 -7.61 45.13
C GLU A 31 1.58 -8.04 46.58
N TRP A 32 1.13 -9.24 46.97
CA TRP A 32 1.43 -9.78 48.31
C TRP A 32 2.93 -10.00 48.54
N ARG A 33 3.68 -10.39 47.50
CA ARG A 33 5.15 -10.50 47.58
C ARG A 33 5.83 -9.14 47.75
N ASP A 34 5.34 -8.08 47.11
CA ASP A 34 5.84 -6.69 47.28
C ASP A 34 5.71 -6.21 48.74
N GLU A 35 4.61 -6.56 49.43
CA GLU A 35 4.37 -6.14 50.82
C GLU A 35 5.28 -6.88 51.85
N GLU A 36 5.74 -8.10 51.52
CA GLU A 36 6.48 -8.99 52.43
C GLU A 36 7.99 -9.09 52.14
N ASP A 37 8.46 -8.81 50.92
CA ASP A 37 9.85 -9.00 50.49
C ASP A 37 10.29 -7.96 49.43
N PRO A 38 11.43 -7.24 49.59
CA PRO A 38 12.04 -6.41 48.55
C PRO A 38 12.28 -7.11 47.19
N GLY A 39 12.20 -8.43 47.10
CA GLY A 39 12.21 -9.20 45.86
C GLY A 39 10.91 -9.15 45.03
N GLY A 40 9.79 -8.66 45.57
CA GLY A 40 8.50 -8.64 44.88
C GLY A 40 8.50 -7.93 43.52
N GLU A 41 9.20 -6.79 43.42
CA GLU A 41 9.29 -6.01 42.19
C GLU A 41 9.81 -6.85 41.00
N GLN A 42 10.74 -7.79 41.25
CA GLN A 42 11.28 -8.67 40.22
C GLN A 42 10.26 -9.71 39.75
N ALA A 43 9.37 -10.17 40.65
CA ALA A 43 8.25 -11.03 40.29
C ALA A 43 7.24 -10.30 39.41
N ARG A 44 6.99 -9.01 39.66
CA ARG A 44 6.14 -8.15 38.83
C ARG A 44 6.77 -7.84 37.47
N ASP A 45 8.05 -7.50 37.42
CA ASP A 45 8.81 -7.32 36.17
C ASP A 45 8.80 -8.60 35.31
N MET A 46 8.87 -9.78 35.92
CA MET A 46 8.76 -11.06 35.22
C MET A 46 7.32 -11.39 34.78
N LEU A 47 6.31 -11.04 35.59
CA LEU A 47 4.90 -11.21 35.22
C LEU A 47 4.53 -10.40 33.97
N VAL A 48 5.06 -9.17 33.83
CA VAL A 48 4.89 -8.36 32.60
C VAL A 48 5.36 -9.13 31.36
N VAL A 49 6.52 -9.79 31.43
CA VAL A 49 7.06 -10.58 30.30
C VAL A 49 6.18 -11.81 30.03
N ILE A 50 5.76 -12.53 31.08
CA ILE A 50 4.86 -13.69 30.94
C ILE A 50 3.53 -13.30 30.29
N LEU A 51 2.95 -12.15 30.65
CA LEU A 51 1.71 -11.67 30.04
C LEU A 51 1.88 -11.29 28.56
N PHE A 52 3.07 -10.82 28.14
CA PHE A 52 3.37 -10.64 26.71
C PHE A 52 3.55 -11.96 25.97
N ASP A 53 4.31 -12.92 26.52
CA ASP A 53 4.46 -14.25 25.91
C ASP A 53 3.09 -14.93 25.70
N LEU A 54 2.18 -14.78 26.65
CA LEU A 54 0.81 -15.29 26.56
C LEU A 54 -0.02 -14.52 25.52
N PHE A 55 0.07 -13.19 25.49
CA PHE A 55 -0.60 -12.38 24.49
C PHE A 55 -0.13 -12.70 23.06
N GLU A 56 1.16 -12.87 22.83
CA GLU A 56 1.71 -13.25 21.52
C GLU A 56 1.28 -14.67 21.09
N LEU A 57 1.01 -15.56 22.05
CA LEU A 57 0.58 -16.94 21.79
C LEU A 57 -0.94 -17.08 21.60
N TYR A 58 -1.75 -16.30 22.34
CA TYR A 58 -3.20 -16.48 22.43
C TYR A 58 -4.04 -15.27 21.95
N GLY A 59 -3.44 -14.10 21.76
CA GLY A 59 -4.12 -12.89 21.26
C GLY A 59 -5.22 -12.33 22.17
N SER A 60 -5.19 -12.62 23.47
CA SER A 60 -6.24 -12.15 24.39
C SER A 60 -6.03 -10.68 24.77
N ARG A 61 -7.01 -9.83 24.43
CA ARG A 61 -6.98 -8.41 24.79
C ARG A 61 -6.78 -8.17 26.30
N HIS A 62 -7.36 -9.03 27.14
CA HIS A 62 -7.22 -8.92 28.59
C HIS A 62 -5.76 -9.14 29.05
N GLN A 63 -5.03 -10.08 28.44
CA GLN A 63 -3.60 -10.28 28.72
C GLN A 63 -2.79 -9.01 28.39
N LEU A 64 -3.07 -8.38 27.24
CA LEU A 64 -2.43 -7.13 26.83
C LEU A 64 -2.76 -5.95 27.76
N ASP A 65 -4.03 -5.74 28.09
CA ASP A 65 -4.44 -4.63 28.97
C ASP A 65 -3.86 -4.79 30.39
N CYS A 66 -3.78 -6.03 30.91
CA CYS A 66 -3.11 -6.31 32.18
C CYS A 66 -1.59 -6.06 32.10
N ALA A 67 -0.92 -6.51 31.04
CA ALA A 67 0.50 -6.24 30.80
C ALA A 67 0.80 -4.74 30.71
N ILE A 68 -0.04 -3.97 30.02
CA ILE A 68 0.08 -2.50 29.89
C ILE A 68 -0.07 -1.81 31.25
N ASN A 69 -1.10 -2.18 32.02
CA ASN A 69 -1.34 -1.56 33.32
C ASN A 69 -0.19 -1.81 34.30
N LEU A 70 0.29 -3.06 34.38
CA LEU A 70 1.39 -3.46 35.24
C LEU A 70 2.73 -2.82 34.78
N ALA A 71 3.01 -2.81 33.48
CA ALA A 71 4.22 -2.18 32.94
C ALA A 71 4.25 -0.65 33.18
N ARG A 72 3.10 0.03 33.04
CA ARG A 72 2.96 1.45 33.39
C ARG A 72 3.28 1.69 34.86
N GLU A 73 2.63 0.94 35.76
CA GLU A 73 2.80 1.13 37.21
C GLU A 73 4.26 0.91 37.63
N LEU A 74 4.89 -0.17 37.18
CA LEU A 74 6.29 -0.45 37.49
C LEU A 74 7.25 0.63 36.96
N TYR A 75 7.00 1.16 35.75
CA TYR A 75 7.76 2.27 35.19
C TYR A 75 7.58 3.56 36.00
N GLU A 76 6.35 3.88 36.44
CA GLU A 76 6.04 5.05 37.26
C GLU A 76 6.64 4.94 38.69
N LEU A 77 6.61 3.75 39.30
CA LEU A 77 7.29 3.44 40.56
C LEU A 77 8.82 3.60 40.45
N GLY A 78 9.40 3.20 39.31
CA GLY A 78 10.84 3.16 39.04
C GLY A 78 11.55 4.53 38.99
N VAL A 79 10.81 5.65 39.05
CA VAL A 79 11.37 7.01 38.99
C VAL A 79 12.16 7.40 40.26
N THR A 80 12.08 6.62 41.34
CA THR A 80 12.53 7.04 42.68
C THR A 80 13.96 6.68 43.10
N ASN A 81 14.63 5.69 42.48
CA ASN A 81 15.85 5.09 43.05
C ASN A 81 17.09 4.95 42.11
N GLY A 82 17.12 5.61 40.95
CA GLY A 82 18.37 5.79 40.18
C GLY A 82 19.04 4.51 39.62
N ASP A 83 18.30 3.41 39.50
CA ASP A 83 18.75 2.19 38.82
C ASP A 83 18.45 2.29 37.31
N ASP A 84 19.45 2.77 36.56
CA ASP A 84 19.36 2.96 35.10
C ASP A 84 18.97 1.66 34.36
N ASN A 85 19.33 0.48 34.89
CA ASN A 85 19.06 -0.81 34.26
C ASN A 85 17.58 -1.20 34.36
N ARG A 86 16.99 -1.12 35.57
CA ARG A 86 15.54 -1.31 35.76
C ARG A 86 14.74 -0.30 34.96
N ARG A 87 15.23 0.95 34.89
CA ARG A 87 14.59 2.00 34.08
C ARG A 87 14.56 1.63 32.60
N THR A 88 15.67 1.19 32.01
CA THR A 88 15.71 0.71 30.62
C THR A 88 14.74 -0.47 30.40
N GLN A 89 14.77 -1.48 31.28
CA GLN A 89 13.90 -2.65 31.15
C GLN A 89 12.41 -2.28 31.19
N ARG A 90 11.98 -1.51 32.20
CA ARG A 90 10.57 -1.14 32.38
C ARG A 90 10.07 -0.19 31.28
N ALA A 91 10.90 0.77 30.86
CA ALA A 91 10.58 1.64 29.73
C ALA A 91 10.44 0.84 28.42
N SER A 92 11.35 -0.11 28.15
CA SER A 92 11.26 -1.00 26.99
C SER A 92 10.03 -1.89 27.01
N ASN A 93 9.71 -2.50 28.16
CA ASN A 93 8.53 -3.36 28.31
C ASN A 93 7.23 -2.56 28.11
N TYR A 94 7.13 -1.37 28.71
CA TYR A 94 5.96 -0.51 28.53
C TYR A 94 5.85 0.03 27.09
N ALA A 95 6.98 0.31 26.43
CA ALA A 95 7.00 0.68 25.02
C ALA A 95 6.50 -0.45 24.10
N LYS A 96 6.94 -1.70 24.33
CA LYS A 96 6.45 -2.89 23.61
C LYS A 96 4.93 -3.05 23.81
N ALA A 97 4.45 -2.90 25.05
CA ALA A 97 3.03 -2.95 25.41
C ALA A 97 2.16 -2.01 24.56
N LEU A 98 2.57 -0.74 24.48
CA LEU A 98 1.86 0.29 23.73
C LEU A 98 1.99 0.09 22.22
N GLY A 99 3.08 -0.51 21.75
CA GLY A 99 3.23 -0.96 20.35
C GLY A 99 2.16 -1.99 19.97
N HIS A 100 1.98 -3.05 20.77
CA HIS A 100 0.93 -4.04 20.51
C HIS A 100 -0.48 -3.45 20.58
N ARG A 101 -0.78 -2.58 21.56
CA ARG A 101 -2.08 -1.89 21.59
C ARG A 101 -2.27 -0.96 20.39
N TYR A 102 -1.22 -0.29 19.93
CA TYR A 102 -1.25 0.46 18.69
C TYR A 102 -1.58 -0.44 17.48
N TRP A 103 -1.06 -1.68 17.42
CA TRP A 103 -1.38 -2.66 16.38
C TRP A 103 -2.84 -3.13 16.38
N GLU A 104 -3.47 -3.26 17.56
CA GLU A 104 -4.90 -3.60 17.67
C GLU A 104 -5.82 -2.39 17.42
N ASP A 105 -5.60 -1.28 18.14
CA ASP A 105 -6.55 -0.16 18.25
C ASP A 105 -6.35 0.93 17.21
N GLY A 106 -5.13 1.07 16.66
CA GLY A 106 -4.76 2.20 15.80
C GLY A 106 -4.83 3.53 16.52
N ASN A 107 -4.35 3.58 17.78
CA ASN A 107 -4.20 4.80 18.55
C ASN A 107 -2.79 5.42 18.35
N PRO A 108 -2.66 6.56 17.64
CA PRO A 108 -1.35 7.18 17.39
C PRO A 108 -0.65 7.69 18.65
N GLU A 109 -1.39 7.93 19.74
CA GLU A 109 -0.81 8.34 21.02
C GLU A 109 -0.01 7.19 21.67
N ASP A 110 -0.49 5.95 21.54
CA ASP A 110 0.21 4.77 22.03
C ASP A 110 1.51 4.53 21.26
N LEU A 111 1.49 4.67 19.93
CA LEU A 111 2.72 4.64 19.13
C LEU A 111 3.69 5.77 19.51
N HIS A 112 3.19 7.00 19.66
CA HIS A 112 4.06 8.13 20.02
C HIS A 112 4.69 7.93 21.41
N ARG A 113 3.92 7.44 22.39
CA ARG A 113 4.43 7.14 23.72
C ARG A 113 5.35 5.92 23.72
N SER A 114 5.07 4.89 22.92
CA SER A 114 5.96 3.75 22.68
C SER A 114 7.34 4.22 22.21
N ILE A 115 7.41 5.03 21.15
CA ILE A 115 8.69 5.57 20.64
C ILE A 115 9.41 6.39 21.72
N THR A 116 8.69 7.25 22.43
CA THR A 116 9.27 8.10 23.49
C THR A 116 9.88 7.24 24.61
N LEU A 117 9.16 6.19 25.05
CA LEU A 117 9.63 5.25 26.06
C LEU A 117 10.81 4.40 25.58
N SER A 118 10.83 3.99 24.31
CA SER A 118 11.98 3.28 23.72
C SER A 118 13.22 4.17 23.63
N GLU A 119 13.07 5.44 23.26
CA GLU A 119 14.15 6.42 23.25
C GLU A 119 14.67 6.67 24.68
N GLU A 120 13.77 6.89 25.66
CA GLU A 120 14.12 6.97 27.09
C GLU A 120 14.86 5.71 27.58
N ALA A 121 14.47 4.51 27.14
CA ALA A 121 15.09 3.25 27.52
C ALA A 121 16.54 3.15 26.99
N VAL A 122 16.76 3.54 25.74
CA VAL A 122 18.09 3.57 25.10
C VAL A 122 18.97 4.64 25.74
N ASP A 123 18.44 5.82 26.06
CA ASP A 123 19.18 6.90 26.71
C ASP A 123 19.56 6.58 28.16
N ALA A 124 18.68 5.89 28.89
CA ALA A 124 18.97 5.42 30.25
C ALA A 124 20.17 4.45 30.26
N SER A 125 20.30 3.54 29.29
CA SER A 125 21.45 2.62 29.28
C SER A 125 22.73 3.24 28.69
N PRO A 126 23.86 3.24 29.43
CA PRO A 126 25.17 3.55 28.86
C PRO A 126 25.61 2.54 27.78
N GLN A 127 25.22 1.27 27.93
CA GLN A 127 25.63 0.17 27.06
C GLN A 127 24.86 0.20 25.73
N ALA A 128 23.58 0.57 25.71
CA ALA A 128 22.82 0.77 24.48
C ALA A 128 23.44 1.90 23.62
N ARG A 129 23.80 3.02 24.26
CA ARG A 129 24.54 4.12 23.61
C ARG A 129 25.96 3.72 23.17
N SER A 130 26.61 2.78 23.87
CA SER A 130 27.88 2.20 23.45
C SER A 130 27.72 1.35 22.18
N ILE A 131 26.70 0.49 22.10
CA ILE A 131 26.36 -0.29 20.89
C ILE A 131 26.11 0.64 19.71
N LEU A 132 25.32 1.71 19.91
CA LEU A 132 25.05 2.67 18.85
C LEU A 132 26.29 3.46 18.40
N SER A 133 27.21 3.81 19.31
CA SER A 133 28.39 4.61 18.94
C SER A 133 29.60 3.79 18.46
N ARG A 134 29.75 2.56 18.94
CA ARG A 134 30.91 1.67 18.71
C ARG A 134 30.49 0.19 18.79
N PRO A 135 29.71 -0.34 17.83
CA PRO A 135 29.07 -1.64 18.01
C PRO A 135 30.05 -2.80 18.25
N ARG A 136 31.09 -2.95 17.42
CA ARG A 136 31.93 -4.16 17.42
C ARG A 136 32.60 -4.45 18.76
N GLY A 137 32.20 -5.56 19.39
CA GLY A 137 32.82 -6.10 20.59
C GLY A 137 32.42 -5.42 21.90
N THR A 138 31.35 -4.62 21.94
CA THR A 138 30.86 -4.03 23.20
C THR A 138 30.13 -5.01 24.10
N ILE A 139 29.51 -6.06 23.55
CA ILE A 139 28.81 -7.08 24.33
C ILE A 139 29.75 -8.27 24.54
N LEU A 140 30.10 -8.52 25.80
CA LEU A 140 31.02 -9.59 26.22
C LEU A 140 30.34 -10.67 27.08
N HIS A 141 29.07 -10.47 27.45
CA HIS A 141 28.25 -11.35 28.30
C HIS A 141 26.79 -11.36 27.79
N ASN A 142 25.96 -12.24 28.37
CA ASN A 142 24.57 -12.54 27.98
C ASN A 142 23.72 -11.32 27.58
N PRO A 143 22.95 -11.37 26.47
CA PRO A 143 21.87 -10.45 26.14
C PRO A 143 21.15 -9.85 27.35
N SER A 144 21.30 -8.53 27.48
CA SER A 144 20.71 -7.73 28.55
C SER A 144 19.62 -6.79 27.99
N PHE A 145 18.92 -6.09 28.89
CA PHE A 145 17.75 -5.23 28.59
C PHE A 145 18.02 -4.16 27.51
N GLU A 146 19.28 -3.80 27.24
CA GLU A 146 19.66 -2.93 26.12
C GLU A 146 19.32 -3.47 24.74
N ILE A 147 19.49 -4.77 24.53
CA ILE A 147 19.23 -5.41 23.23
C ILE A 147 17.73 -5.34 22.95
N HIS A 148 16.91 -5.63 23.96
CA HIS A 148 15.47 -5.47 23.89
C HIS A 148 15.08 -4.01 23.67
N ALA A 149 15.66 -3.05 24.41
CA ALA A 149 15.40 -1.62 24.21
C ALA A 149 15.71 -1.14 22.78
N LEU A 150 16.85 -1.56 22.21
CA LEU A 150 17.22 -1.23 20.83
C LEU A 150 16.30 -1.90 19.79
N ASN A 151 15.93 -3.18 19.99
CA ASN A 151 15.01 -3.89 19.10
C ASN A 151 13.59 -3.30 19.15
N THR A 152 13.10 -2.96 20.35
CA THR A 152 11.83 -2.26 20.54
C THR A 152 11.87 -0.86 19.91
N PHE A 153 12.94 -0.08 20.09
CA PHE A 153 13.06 1.24 19.45
C PHE A 153 13.03 1.14 17.92
N ALA A 154 13.78 0.20 17.35
CA ALA A 154 13.76 -0.10 15.92
C ALA A 154 12.35 -0.52 15.44
N GLY A 155 11.65 -1.36 16.21
CA GLY A 155 10.25 -1.72 15.96
C GLY A 155 9.29 -0.53 15.98
N SER A 156 9.34 0.32 17.00
CA SER A 156 8.47 1.50 17.12
C SER A 156 8.77 2.54 16.02
N LEU A 157 10.00 2.63 15.52
CA LEU A 157 10.36 3.42 14.34
C LEU A 157 9.78 2.83 13.05
N GLU A 158 9.82 1.50 12.88
CA GLU A 158 9.16 0.81 11.77
C GLU A 158 7.64 1.00 11.80
N ASP A 159 7.02 0.94 12.97
CA ASP A 159 5.58 1.20 13.13
C ASP A 159 5.21 2.65 12.75
N ARG A 160 6.07 3.62 13.06
CA ARG A 160 5.93 5.02 12.59
C ARG A 160 6.17 5.15 11.10
N PHE A 161 7.11 4.41 10.53
CA PHE A 161 7.27 4.32 9.09
C PHE A 161 5.98 3.77 8.43
N GLN A 162 5.37 2.72 8.99
CA GLN A 162 4.09 2.21 8.48
C GLN A 162 3.00 3.29 8.53
N MET A 163 2.87 4.00 9.66
CA MET A 163 1.83 5.02 9.88
C MET A 163 1.99 6.31 9.05
N ALA A 164 3.23 6.69 8.71
CA ALA A 164 3.55 8.04 8.22
C ALA A 164 4.45 8.10 6.97
N GLY A 165 4.91 6.96 6.44
CA GLY A 165 5.72 6.87 5.21
C GLY A 165 7.13 7.46 5.30
N SER A 166 7.62 7.70 6.52
CA SER A 166 8.90 8.37 6.81
C SER A 166 10.10 7.44 6.56
N LEU A 167 10.66 7.44 5.35
CA LEU A 167 11.81 6.56 5.00
C LEU A 167 12.99 6.72 5.97
N SER A 168 13.22 7.91 6.52
CA SER A 168 14.26 8.15 7.54
C SER A 168 14.04 7.36 8.84
N ASP A 169 12.80 7.02 9.20
CA ASP A 169 12.52 6.17 10.37
C ASP A 169 12.86 4.70 10.09
N LEU A 170 12.62 4.24 8.85
CA LEU A 170 13.01 2.90 8.40
C LEU A 170 14.54 2.79 8.28
N ASP A 171 15.21 3.80 7.73
CA ASP A 171 16.67 3.85 7.66
C ASP A 171 17.32 3.87 9.05
N LEU A 172 16.73 4.60 10.01
CA LEU A 172 17.19 4.60 11.39
C LEU A 172 16.96 3.24 12.07
N SER A 173 15.82 2.58 11.83
CA SER A 173 15.60 1.20 12.31
C SER A 173 16.64 0.23 11.76
N ILE A 174 16.91 0.29 10.44
CA ILE A 174 17.92 -0.52 9.76
C ILE A 174 19.30 -0.28 10.39
N ASP A 175 19.72 0.98 10.56
CA ASP A 175 20.99 1.34 11.20
C ASP A 175 21.11 0.82 12.64
N ILE A 176 20.04 0.91 13.45
CA ILE A 176 20.01 0.35 14.81
C ILE A 176 20.17 -1.17 14.78
N ARG A 177 19.42 -1.88 13.93
CA ARG A 177 19.47 -3.35 13.78
C ARG A 177 20.85 -3.82 13.29
N GLU A 178 21.45 -3.10 12.34
CA GLU A 178 22.82 -3.36 11.86
C GLU A 178 23.86 -3.21 12.97
N ARG A 179 23.78 -2.15 13.78
CA ARG A 179 24.69 -1.91 14.91
C ARG A 179 24.52 -2.98 16.00
N LEU A 180 23.29 -3.40 16.27
CA LEU A 180 22.99 -4.49 17.20
C LEU A 180 23.62 -5.81 16.75
N ILE A 181 23.41 -6.22 15.50
CA ILE A 181 23.96 -7.44 14.90
C ILE A 181 25.50 -7.41 14.85
N ALA A 182 26.09 -6.23 14.67
CA ALA A 182 27.53 -6.03 14.69
C ALA A 182 28.15 -6.02 16.11
N ALA A 183 27.34 -5.93 17.17
CA ALA A 183 27.83 -5.81 18.55
C ALA A 183 27.93 -7.13 19.32
N VAL A 184 27.21 -8.17 18.89
CA VAL A 184 27.20 -9.49 19.51
C VAL A 184 28.20 -10.42 18.80
N PRO A 185 29.16 -11.06 19.52
CA PRO A 185 30.06 -12.05 18.95
C PRO A 185 29.34 -13.25 18.32
N TRP A 186 29.91 -13.78 17.23
CA TRP A 186 29.29 -14.79 16.36
C TRP A 186 29.11 -16.18 16.98
N GLU A 187 29.89 -16.51 18.01
CA GLU A 187 30.04 -17.89 18.51
C GLU A 187 29.15 -18.23 19.72
N GLU A 188 28.65 -17.24 20.47
CA GLU A 188 28.04 -17.48 21.79
C GLU A 188 26.50 -17.34 21.84
N TRP A 189 25.87 -16.65 20.87
CA TRP A 189 24.47 -16.19 20.98
C TRP A 189 23.63 -16.46 19.72
N GLN A 190 23.85 -17.62 19.09
CA GLN A 190 23.33 -17.94 17.75
C GLN A 190 21.78 -17.98 17.68
N ASP A 191 21.11 -18.57 18.67
CA ASP A 191 19.63 -18.66 18.69
C ASP A 191 18.97 -17.27 18.77
N SER A 192 19.40 -16.41 19.72
CA SER A 192 18.84 -15.06 19.88
C SER A 192 19.11 -14.15 18.68
N ARG A 193 20.22 -14.40 17.97
CA ARG A 193 20.60 -13.67 16.75
C ARG A 193 19.64 -13.94 15.58
N VAL A 194 18.96 -15.09 15.55
CA VAL A 194 17.99 -15.45 14.49
C VAL A 194 16.92 -14.36 14.36
N GLU A 195 16.26 -13.97 15.45
CA GLU A 195 15.19 -12.97 15.43
C GLU A 195 15.68 -11.64 14.82
N TRP A 196 16.84 -11.14 15.26
CA TRP A 196 17.37 -9.85 14.80
C TRP A 196 17.76 -9.87 13.31
N LEU A 197 18.30 -11.00 12.83
CA LEU A 197 18.63 -11.19 11.42
C LEU A 197 17.37 -11.19 10.54
N LEU A 198 16.31 -11.89 10.96
CA LEU A 198 15.01 -11.90 10.26
C LEU A 198 14.36 -10.51 10.30
N ASN A 199 14.40 -9.85 11.46
CA ASN A 199 13.93 -8.49 11.64
C ASN A 199 14.65 -7.52 10.69
N LEU A 200 15.98 -7.57 10.57
CA LEU A 200 16.72 -6.73 9.62
C LEU A 200 16.41 -7.10 8.15
N ALA A 201 16.32 -8.39 7.82
CA ALA A 201 15.96 -8.83 6.46
C ALA A 201 14.57 -8.32 6.04
N ALA A 202 13.58 -8.39 6.94
CA ALA A 202 12.26 -7.81 6.72
C ALA A 202 12.29 -6.28 6.58
N SER A 203 13.14 -5.57 7.33
CA SER A 203 13.32 -4.12 7.18
C SER A 203 13.93 -3.74 5.83
N LEU A 204 14.93 -4.49 5.36
CA LEU A 204 15.57 -4.29 4.07
C LEU A 204 14.63 -4.60 2.91
N GLN A 205 13.87 -5.71 2.98
CA GLN A 205 12.80 -6.02 2.02
C GLN A 205 11.76 -4.90 1.99
N ARG A 206 11.33 -4.41 3.16
CA ARG A 206 10.41 -3.27 3.25
C ARG A 206 11.00 -1.98 2.69
N ARG A 207 12.31 -1.70 2.80
CA ARG A 207 12.92 -0.53 2.14
C ARG A 207 12.94 -0.70 0.62
N TYR A 208 13.33 -1.89 0.15
CA TYR A 208 13.26 -2.24 -1.27
C TYR A 208 11.85 -2.09 -1.85
N GLU A 209 10.78 -2.32 -1.10
CA GLU A 209 9.42 -2.12 -1.61
C GLU A 209 8.98 -0.64 -1.74
N GLN A 210 9.75 0.31 -1.21
CA GLN A 210 9.27 1.67 -0.90
C GLN A 210 10.14 2.83 -1.44
N ASP A 211 11.47 2.67 -1.46
CA ASP A 211 12.51 3.72 -1.59
C ASP A 211 12.52 4.63 -2.86
N GLU A 212 11.90 4.23 -3.98
CA GLU A 212 12.11 4.81 -5.33
C GLU A 212 13.53 4.64 -5.94
N GLY A 213 14.61 4.68 -5.15
CA GLY A 213 16.02 4.56 -5.58
C GLY A 213 16.58 3.14 -5.78
N ASP A 214 17.90 3.02 -5.89
CA ASP A 214 18.64 1.75 -6.18
C ASP A 214 18.87 0.87 -4.94
N SER A 215 17.80 0.60 -4.20
CA SER A 215 17.76 -0.36 -3.09
C SER A 215 17.82 -1.83 -3.54
N ARG A 216 18.32 -2.14 -4.75
CA ARG A 216 18.42 -3.55 -5.23
C ARG A 216 19.31 -4.40 -4.33
N GLY A 217 20.39 -3.82 -3.81
CA GLY A 217 21.30 -4.47 -2.87
C GLY A 217 20.64 -4.84 -1.53
N ASP A 218 19.51 -4.22 -1.16
CA ASP A 218 18.78 -4.57 0.06
C ASP A 218 18.13 -5.94 -0.05
N VAL A 219 17.69 -6.34 -1.24
CA VAL A 219 17.06 -7.64 -1.49
C VAL A 219 18.09 -8.76 -1.40
N ASP A 220 19.24 -8.61 -2.07
CA ASP A 220 20.36 -9.55 -1.95
C ASP A 220 20.83 -9.65 -0.49
N ARG A 221 20.87 -8.52 0.23
CA ARG A 221 21.22 -8.51 1.66
C ARG A 221 20.17 -9.19 2.54
N ALA A 222 18.88 -9.01 2.26
CA ALA A 222 17.79 -9.70 2.95
C ALA A 222 17.85 -11.22 2.75
N VAL A 223 18.16 -11.69 1.54
CA VAL A 223 18.40 -13.11 1.25
C VAL A 223 19.58 -13.62 2.09
N ASN A 224 20.75 -12.96 2.01
CA ASN A 224 21.95 -13.37 2.76
C ASN A 224 21.73 -13.42 4.29
N LEU A 225 21.00 -12.45 4.86
CA LEU A 225 20.67 -12.40 6.29
C LEU A 225 19.68 -13.50 6.69
N SER A 226 18.70 -13.80 5.83
CA SER A 226 17.73 -14.88 6.09
C SER A 226 18.38 -16.26 5.94
N GLU A 227 19.36 -16.43 5.04
CA GLU A 227 20.23 -17.62 4.96
C GLU A 227 21.18 -17.73 6.16
N GLU A 228 21.64 -16.62 6.74
CA GLU A 228 22.35 -16.63 8.04
C GLU A 228 21.43 -17.07 9.18
N ALA A 229 20.24 -16.50 9.28
CA ALA A 229 19.24 -16.85 10.30
C ALA A 229 18.84 -18.33 10.23
N LEU A 230 18.55 -18.85 9.04
CA LEU A 230 18.14 -20.24 8.82
C LEU A 230 19.25 -21.25 9.14
N ARG A 231 20.53 -20.87 9.02
CA ARG A 231 21.67 -21.72 9.43
C ARG A 231 21.80 -21.86 10.94
N PHE A 232 21.28 -20.91 11.72
CA PHE A 232 21.32 -20.93 13.19
C PHE A 232 20.03 -21.43 13.82
N ALA A 233 18.89 -21.31 13.14
CA ALA A 233 17.63 -21.88 13.59
C ALA A 233 17.73 -23.42 13.67
N SER A 234 17.74 -23.97 14.90
CA SER A 234 17.72 -25.43 15.08
C SER A 234 16.47 -26.05 14.45
N GLU A 235 16.55 -27.30 13.97
CA GLU A 235 15.56 -27.87 13.05
C GLU A 235 14.10 -27.82 13.55
N ASN A 236 13.89 -27.78 14.87
CA ASN A 236 12.60 -27.73 15.56
C ASN A 236 12.41 -26.46 16.44
N SER A 237 13.19 -25.41 16.22
CA SER A 237 12.99 -24.11 16.90
C SER A 237 11.68 -23.44 16.45
N PRO A 238 10.94 -22.76 17.35
CA PRO A 238 9.83 -21.89 16.96
C PRO A 238 10.20 -20.83 15.90
N SER A 239 11.48 -20.42 15.84
CA SER A 239 11.98 -19.45 14.86
C SER A 239 12.18 -20.02 13.44
N THR A 240 12.08 -21.34 13.25
CA THR A 240 12.39 -21.99 11.97
C THR A 240 11.35 -21.71 10.88
N SER A 241 10.06 -21.79 11.17
CA SER A 241 9.02 -21.41 10.18
C SER A 241 9.09 -19.91 9.80
N PRO A 242 9.25 -18.95 10.74
CA PRO A 242 9.53 -17.56 10.41
C PRO A 242 10.78 -17.35 9.54
N ALA A 243 11.86 -18.10 9.80
CA ALA A 243 13.09 -18.00 8.99
C ALA A 243 12.86 -18.46 7.53
N LEU A 244 12.14 -19.57 7.34
CA LEU A 244 11.77 -20.09 6.03
C LEU A 244 10.88 -19.08 5.27
N CYS A 245 9.86 -18.50 5.93
CA CYS A 245 8.96 -17.51 5.33
C CYS A 245 9.70 -16.22 4.93
N THR A 246 10.58 -15.72 5.81
CA THR A 246 11.37 -14.51 5.54
C THR A 246 12.32 -14.70 4.36
N LEU A 247 13.02 -15.85 4.29
CA LEU A 247 13.90 -16.18 3.18
C LEU A 247 13.12 -16.32 1.86
N ALA A 248 11.98 -17.04 1.88
CA ALA A 248 11.12 -17.17 0.70
C ALA A 248 10.59 -15.80 0.22
N ASN A 249 10.31 -14.88 1.14
CA ASN A 249 9.88 -13.53 0.79
C ASN A 249 10.99 -12.67 0.18
N ALA A 250 12.21 -12.74 0.72
CA ALA A 250 13.38 -12.07 0.14
C ALA A 250 13.73 -12.64 -1.25
N LEU A 251 13.69 -13.97 -1.43
CA LEU A 251 13.92 -14.65 -2.71
C LEU A 251 12.88 -14.25 -3.77
N GLY A 252 11.59 -14.27 -3.44
CA GLY A 252 10.56 -13.82 -4.38
C GLY A 252 10.61 -12.31 -4.67
N GLY A 253 11.09 -11.50 -3.73
CA GLY A 253 11.48 -10.11 -3.98
C GLY A 253 12.61 -10.00 -5.01
N ARG A 254 13.63 -10.88 -4.90
CA ARG A 254 14.77 -10.92 -5.82
C ARG A 254 14.35 -11.36 -7.22
N ALA A 255 13.51 -12.39 -7.32
CA ALA A 255 12.94 -12.85 -8.58
C ALA A 255 12.24 -11.72 -9.35
N GLY A 256 11.48 -10.85 -8.66
CA GLY A 256 10.87 -9.67 -9.28
C GLY A 256 11.88 -8.70 -9.91
N VAL A 257 13.05 -8.51 -9.28
CA VAL A 257 14.14 -7.66 -9.80
C VAL A 257 14.92 -8.34 -10.93
N THR A 258 15.30 -9.60 -10.72
CA THR A 258 16.26 -10.33 -11.58
C THR A 258 15.57 -11.05 -12.74
N GLN A 259 14.26 -11.26 -12.65
CA GLN A 259 13.45 -12.10 -13.54
C GLN A 259 14.00 -13.53 -13.63
N GLN A 260 14.51 -14.06 -12.50
CA GLN A 260 15.04 -15.42 -12.37
C GLN A 260 14.06 -16.35 -11.64
N VAL A 261 13.53 -17.32 -12.38
CA VAL A 261 12.57 -18.31 -11.87
C VAL A 261 13.15 -19.19 -10.75
N ASN A 262 14.45 -19.49 -10.77
CA ASN A 262 15.11 -20.32 -9.76
C ASN A 262 14.93 -19.81 -8.31
N ASP A 263 14.82 -18.49 -8.13
CA ASP A 263 14.55 -17.89 -6.80
C ASP A 263 13.12 -18.20 -6.33
N LEU A 264 12.15 -18.25 -7.25
CA LEU A 264 10.76 -18.65 -6.95
C LEU A 264 10.66 -20.16 -6.67
N ASP A 265 11.35 -20.99 -7.44
CA ASP A 265 11.42 -22.44 -7.18
C ASP A 265 11.90 -22.71 -5.74
N ARG A 266 12.97 -22.02 -5.33
CA ARG A 266 13.50 -22.14 -3.97
C ARG A 266 12.56 -21.55 -2.92
N ALA A 267 11.92 -20.41 -3.19
CA ALA A 267 10.93 -19.82 -2.28
C ALA A 267 9.73 -20.75 -2.03
N ILE A 268 9.21 -21.39 -3.09
CA ILE A 268 8.11 -22.36 -3.03
C ILE A 268 8.51 -23.60 -2.21
N GLU A 269 9.73 -24.13 -2.42
CA GLU A 269 10.25 -25.26 -1.65
C GLU A 269 10.35 -24.93 -0.14
N LEU A 270 10.86 -23.74 0.21
CA LEU A 270 10.98 -23.28 1.60
C LEU A 270 9.62 -23.07 2.27
N LEU A 271 8.62 -22.57 1.53
CA LEU A 271 7.26 -22.38 2.05
C LEU A 271 6.53 -23.71 2.27
N ARG A 272 6.72 -24.70 1.38
CA ARG A 272 6.22 -26.07 1.62
C ARG A 272 6.87 -26.70 2.86
N GLN A 273 8.18 -26.54 3.05
CA GLN A 273 8.87 -26.97 4.28
C GLN A 273 8.34 -26.26 5.54
N ALA A 274 8.00 -24.97 5.44
CA ALA A 274 7.38 -24.24 6.55
C ALA A 274 5.97 -24.78 6.85
N GLN A 275 5.20 -25.13 5.81
CA GLN A 275 3.86 -25.71 5.95
C GLN A 275 3.91 -27.08 6.64
N GLU A 276 4.82 -27.97 6.24
CA GLU A 276 5.03 -29.29 6.86
C GLU A 276 5.39 -29.21 8.35
N LYS A 277 6.12 -28.16 8.76
CA LYS A 277 6.56 -27.95 10.15
C LYS A 277 5.55 -27.21 11.03
N THR A 278 4.57 -26.54 10.43
CA THR A 278 3.62 -25.69 11.17
C THR A 278 2.36 -26.47 11.52
N SER A 279 1.94 -26.43 12.78
CA SER A 279 0.71 -27.11 13.19
C SER A 279 -0.53 -26.33 12.72
N VAL A 280 -1.57 -27.06 12.29
CA VAL A 280 -2.71 -26.55 11.51
C VAL A 280 -3.46 -25.36 12.12
N ASN A 281 -3.35 -25.15 13.44
CA ASN A 281 -4.11 -24.15 14.19
C ASN A 281 -3.31 -22.87 14.56
N GLN A 282 -2.16 -22.62 13.93
CA GLN A 282 -1.32 -21.44 14.23
C GLN A 282 -1.48 -20.33 13.18
N ALA A 283 -1.40 -19.06 13.62
CA ALA A 283 -1.48 -17.89 12.72
C ALA A 283 -0.45 -17.93 11.57
N SER A 284 0.71 -18.56 11.81
CA SER A 284 1.74 -18.84 10.80
C SER A 284 1.22 -19.62 9.58
N SER A 285 0.20 -20.46 9.75
CA SER A 285 -0.43 -21.24 8.67
C SER A 285 -1.04 -20.33 7.60
N LEU A 286 -1.74 -19.26 8.02
CA LEU A 286 -2.32 -18.26 7.13
C LEU A 286 -1.24 -17.49 6.35
N GLU A 287 -0.15 -17.10 7.02
CA GLU A 287 0.97 -16.41 6.36
C GLU A 287 1.64 -17.32 5.31
N ILE A 288 1.88 -18.59 5.64
CA ILE A 288 2.47 -19.56 4.72
C ILE A 288 1.58 -19.76 3.49
N GLY A 289 0.28 -19.96 3.66
CA GLY A 289 -0.67 -20.13 2.55
C GLY A 289 -0.72 -18.91 1.62
N VAL A 290 -0.81 -17.70 2.19
CA VAL A 290 -0.78 -16.43 1.45
C VAL A 290 0.52 -16.25 0.66
N ASN A 291 1.67 -16.52 1.28
CA ASN A 291 2.96 -16.37 0.63
C ASN A 291 3.15 -17.44 -0.47
N LEU A 292 2.75 -18.68 -0.23
CA LEU A 292 2.90 -19.79 -1.18
C LEU A 292 2.04 -19.60 -2.43
N ALA A 293 0.76 -19.25 -2.26
CA ALA A 293 -0.12 -18.91 -3.37
C ALA A 293 0.44 -17.75 -4.23
N MET A 294 1.01 -16.72 -3.58
CA MET A 294 1.65 -15.60 -4.28
C MET A 294 2.90 -16.01 -5.06
N ARG A 295 3.77 -16.89 -4.53
CA ARG A 295 4.99 -17.33 -5.25
C ARG A 295 4.68 -18.30 -6.39
N LEU A 296 3.69 -19.18 -6.23
CA LEU A 296 3.19 -20.03 -7.32
C LEU A 296 2.65 -19.17 -8.48
N PHE A 297 1.82 -18.17 -8.19
CA PHE A 297 1.30 -17.25 -9.21
C PHE A 297 2.41 -16.44 -9.90
N GLN A 298 3.36 -15.90 -9.15
CA GLN A 298 4.52 -15.21 -9.73
C GLN A 298 5.35 -16.11 -10.65
N ARG A 299 5.51 -17.40 -10.32
CA ARG A 299 6.25 -18.34 -11.16
C ARG A 299 5.47 -18.64 -12.45
N TYR A 300 4.16 -18.83 -12.34
CA TYR A 300 3.27 -18.96 -13.48
C TYR A 300 3.38 -17.76 -14.44
N GLU A 301 3.31 -16.53 -13.94
CA GLU A 301 3.44 -15.31 -14.75
C GLU A 301 4.82 -15.18 -15.42
N MET A 302 5.91 -15.53 -14.72
CA MET A 302 7.28 -15.44 -15.27
C MET A 302 7.64 -16.54 -16.28
N THR A 303 6.92 -17.66 -16.30
CA THR A 303 7.24 -18.83 -17.15
C THR A 303 6.42 -18.90 -18.43
N ASP A 304 5.48 -17.97 -18.65
CA ASP A 304 4.55 -17.95 -19.81
C ASP A 304 3.86 -19.32 -20.02
N SER A 305 3.51 -19.96 -18.89
CA SER A 305 3.31 -21.41 -18.84
C SER A 305 2.01 -21.86 -19.52
N GLU A 306 2.14 -22.71 -20.54
CA GLU A 306 1.03 -23.48 -21.12
C GLU A 306 0.37 -24.45 -20.11
N THR A 307 0.99 -24.70 -18.94
CA THR A 307 0.45 -25.58 -17.90
C THR A 307 -0.13 -24.79 -16.72
N THR A 308 -1.30 -25.23 -16.25
CA THR A 308 -2.04 -24.61 -15.14
C THR A 308 -1.61 -25.09 -13.75
N THR A 309 -0.63 -26.00 -13.64
CA THR A 309 -0.30 -26.69 -12.37
C THR A 309 -0.04 -25.73 -11.20
N ASP A 310 0.67 -24.63 -11.43
CA ASP A 310 0.91 -23.60 -10.41
C ASP A 310 -0.36 -22.80 -10.05
N LEU A 311 -1.26 -22.55 -11.02
CA LEU A 311 -2.57 -21.94 -10.74
C LEU A 311 -3.48 -22.88 -9.96
N ASP A 312 -3.45 -24.17 -10.28
CA ASP A 312 -4.27 -25.20 -9.66
C ASP A 312 -3.85 -25.40 -8.19
N GLU A 313 -2.55 -25.59 -7.93
CA GLU A 313 -2.00 -25.64 -6.56
C GLU A 313 -2.24 -24.33 -5.78
N ALA A 314 -2.05 -23.16 -6.41
CA ALA A 314 -2.31 -21.88 -5.76
C ALA A 314 -3.80 -21.69 -5.41
N THR A 315 -4.70 -22.20 -6.25
CA THR A 315 -6.16 -22.20 -6.00
C THR A 315 -6.47 -23.07 -4.79
N GLU A 316 -6.07 -24.35 -4.79
CA GLU A 316 -6.31 -25.30 -3.69
C GLU A 316 -5.80 -24.76 -2.34
N ILE A 317 -4.60 -24.19 -2.33
CA ILE A 317 -4.01 -23.59 -1.11
C ILE A 317 -4.80 -22.35 -0.67
N THR A 318 -5.24 -21.50 -1.61
CA THR A 318 -5.98 -20.28 -1.27
C THR A 318 -7.39 -20.59 -0.78
N GLU A 319 -8.09 -21.56 -1.39
CA GLU A 319 -9.39 -22.06 -0.92
C GLU A 319 -9.26 -22.67 0.48
N SER A 320 -8.32 -23.59 0.70
CA SER A 320 -8.10 -24.19 2.03
C SER A 320 -7.70 -23.17 3.10
N THR A 321 -7.00 -22.09 2.71
CA THR A 321 -6.65 -20.99 3.61
C THR A 321 -7.87 -20.10 3.90
N LEU A 322 -8.74 -19.88 2.91
CA LEU A 322 -9.96 -19.11 3.01
C LEU A 322 -11.00 -19.79 3.92
N ASP A 323 -11.18 -21.10 3.79
CA ASP A 323 -12.07 -21.91 4.64
C ASP A 323 -11.75 -21.80 6.14
N GLY A 324 -10.46 -21.62 6.48
CA GLY A 324 -9.99 -21.39 7.84
C GLY A 324 -10.03 -19.93 8.29
N THR A 325 -10.38 -18.99 7.41
CA THR A 325 -10.25 -17.54 7.64
C THR A 325 -11.63 -16.87 7.76
N PRO A 326 -12.03 -16.38 8.95
CA PRO A 326 -13.31 -15.71 9.15
C PRO A 326 -13.56 -14.55 8.16
N ASP A 327 -14.82 -14.33 7.76
CA ASP A 327 -15.24 -13.25 6.84
C ASP A 327 -14.82 -11.83 7.30
N ASN A 328 -14.62 -11.65 8.61
CA ASN A 328 -14.17 -10.40 9.21
C ASN A 328 -12.64 -10.37 9.47
N HIS A 329 -11.87 -11.33 8.97
CA HIS A 329 -10.42 -11.32 9.10
C HIS A 329 -9.79 -10.42 8.02
N PRO A 330 -8.79 -9.56 8.34
CA PRO A 330 -8.28 -8.57 7.38
C PRO A 330 -7.70 -9.16 6.08
N VAL A 331 -7.21 -10.40 6.14
CA VAL A 331 -6.61 -11.10 5.00
C VAL A 331 -7.66 -11.75 4.08
N HIS A 332 -8.92 -11.90 4.51
CA HIS A 332 -9.95 -12.63 3.75
C HIS A 332 -10.10 -12.11 2.31
N ALA A 333 -10.21 -10.79 2.12
CA ALA A 333 -10.35 -10.20 0.79
C ALA A 333 -9.04 -10.21 -0.04
N ARG A 334 -7.87 -10.44 0.58
CA ARG A 334 -6.61 -10.71 -0.15
C ARG A 334 -6.68 -12.11 -0.78
N LEU A 335 -7.18 -13.10 -0.06
CA LEU A 335 -7.40 -14.47 -0.57
C LEU A 335 -8.45 -14.46 -1.70
N GLN A 336 -9.56 -13.73 -1.53
CA GLN A 336 -10.54 -13.51 -2.61
C GLN A 336 -9.89 -12.89 -3.87
N ASN A 337 -9.01 -11.90 -3.71
CA ASN A 337 -8.28 -11.34 -4.86
C ASN A 337 -7.36 -12.36 -5.55
N PHE A 338 -6.72 -13.27 -4.81
CA PHE A 338 -5.92 -14.34 -5.41
C PHE A 338 -6.77 -15.32 -6.22
N LEU A 339 -7.90 -15.81 -5.67
CA LEU A 339 -8.83 -16.65 -6.44
C LEU A 339 -9.33 -15.93 -7.70
N GLY A 340 -9.68 -14.65 -7.59
CA GLY A 340 -10.05 -13.81 -8.73
C GLY A 340 -8.95 -13.73 -9.79
N LEU A 341 -7.69 -13.54 -9.38
CA LEU A 341 -6.52 -13.51 -10.29
C LEU A 341 -6.28 -14.86 -10.97
N PHE A 342 -6.43 -15.98 -10.27
CA PHE A 342 -6.18 -17.31 -10.84
C PHE A 342 -7.25 -17.67 -11.88
N SER A 343 -8.52 -17.41 -11.58
CA SER A 343 -9.61 -17.62 -12.53
C SER A 343 -9.58 -16.61 -13.69
N TYR A 344 -9.07 -15.39 -13.47
CA TYR A 344 -8.77 -14.44 -14.55
C TYR A 344 -7.66 -14.94 -15.49
N ALA A 345 -6.58 -15.50 -14.96
CA ALA A 345 -5.52 -16.13 -15.75
C ALA A 345 -6.04 -17.33 -16.55
N ARG A 346 -6.85 -18.21 -15.92
CA ARG A 346 -7.54 -19.32 -16.61
C ARG A 346 -8.45 -18.83 -17.73
N PHE A 347 -9.19 -17.73 -17.54
CA PHE A 347 -9.98 -17.10 -18.60
C PHE A 347 -9.10 -16.62 -19.76
N TYR A 348 -7.97 -15.96 -19.50
CA TYR A 348 -7.07 -15.50 -20.56
C TYR A 348 -6.45 -16.64 -21.37
N GLN A 349 -6.14 -17.79 -20.75
CA GLN A 349 -5.63 -18.96 -21.47
C GLN A 349 -6.68 -19.70 -22.31
N SER A 350 -7.91 -19.82 -21.80
CA SER A 350 -8.92 -20.74 -22.35
C SER A 350 -10.14 -20.07 -22.98
N SER A 351 -10.28 -18.75 -22.81
CA SER A 351 -11.53 -17.99 -23.06
C SER A 351 -12.76 -18.57 -22.34
N SER A 352 -12.56 -19.26 -21.21
CA SER A 352 -13.64 -19.90 -20.44
C SER A 352 -14.55 -18.88 -19.74
N GLU A 353 -15.78 -18.75 -20.22
CA GLU A 353 -16.82 -17.89 -19.63
C GLU A 353 -17.10 -18.25 -18.15
N SER A 354 -16.99 -19.54 -17.78
CA SER A 354 -17.15 -19.97 -16.39
C SER A 354 -16.03 -19.44 -15.48
N ALA A 355 -14.78 -19.42 -15.96
CA ALA A 355 -13.65 -18.87 -15.22
C ALA A 355 -13.76 -17.33 -15.10
N ALA A 356 -14.34 -16.67 -16.11
CA ALA A 356 -14.64 -15.25 -16.05
C ALA A 356 -15.74 -14.93 -15.01
N GLU A 357 -16.83 -15.69 -14.95
CA GLU A 357 -17.87 -15.49 -13.92
C GLU A 357 -17.37 -15.75 -12.50
N GLU A 358 -16.54 -16.78 -12.31
CA GLU A 358 -15.86 -17.07 -11.05
C GLU A 358 -14.94 -15.90 -10.62
N ALA A 359 -14.08 -15.43 -11.54
CA ALA A 359 -13.22 -14.27 -11.29
C ALA A 359 -14.03 -13.00 -10.95
N LEU A 360 -15.12 -12.72 -11.68
CA LEU A 360 -16.04 -11.62 -11.36
C LEU A 360 -16.73 -11.81 -10.01
N GLY A 361 -17.03 -13.05 -9.62
CA GLY A 361 -17.55 -13.39 -8.28
C GLY A 361 -16.58 -12.96 -7.18
N HIS A 362 -15.34 -13.42 -7.26
CA HIS A 362 -14.29 -13.12 -6.28
C HIS A 362 -13.90 -11.63 -6.25
N PHE A 363 -13.67 -10.99 -7.41
CA PHE A 363 -13.35 -9.56 -7.45
C PHE A 363 -14.50 -8.68 -6.92
N ARG A 364 -15.75 -9.07 -7.15
CA ARG A 364 -16.92 -8.35 -6.62
C ARG A 364 -17.00 -8.50 -5.08
N GLN A 365 -16.67 -9.67 -4.53
CA GLN A 365 -16.55 -9.86 -3.08
C GLN A 365 -15.42 -9.00 -2.49
N ALA A 366 -14.23 -9.03 -3.09
CA ALA A 366 -13.09 -8.22 -2.63
C ALA A 366 -13.38 -6.71 -2.73
N LEU A 367 -13.89 -6.20 -3.85
CA LEU A 367 -14.24 -4.78 -4.06
C LEU A 367 -15.28 -4.28 -3.05
N ARG A 368 -16.34 -5.08 -2.82
CA ARG A 368 -17.48 -4.71 -1.95
C ARG A 368 -17.32 -5.16 -0.50
N SER A 369 -16.19 -5.76 -0.13
CA SER A 369 -15.95 -6.26 1.23
C SER A 369 -16.21 -5.15 2.27
N PRO A 370 -17.18 -5.36 3.19
CA PRO A 370 -17.60 -4.34 4.14
C PRO A 370 -16.66 -4.19 5.34
N HIS A 371 -15.76 -5.14 5.56
CA HIS A 371 -14.97 -5.25 6.79
C HIS A 371 -13.49 -5.47 6.50
N TYR A 372 -12.63 -4.76 7.26
CA TYR A 372 -11.18 -4.95 7.38
C TYR A 372 -10.39 -5.19 6.09
N THR A 373 -10.83 -4.62 4.96
CA THR A 373 -10.15 -4.82 3.68
C THR A 373 -9.42 -3.56 3.23
N SER A 374 -8.14 -3.73 2.91
CA SER A 374 -7.29 -2.70 2.33
C SER A 374 -7.94 -2.01 1.13
N VAL A 375 -8.02 -0.68 1.19
CA VAL A 375 -8.50 0.15 0.08
C VAL A 375 -7.71 -0.15 -1.20
N PHE A 376 -6.41 -0.41 -1.06
CA PHE A 376 -5.57 -0.88 -2.16
C PHE A 376 -6.06 -2.21 -2.75
N ARG A 377 -6.33 -3.24 -1.92
CA ARG A 377 -6.86 -4.54 -2.39
C ARG A 377 -8.23 -4.40 -3.06
N ARG A 378 -9.11 -3.54 -2.54
CA ARG A 378 -10.43 -3.26 -3.15
C ARG A 378 -10.31 -2.57 -4.50
N VAL A 379 -9.41 -1.59 -4.63
CA VAL A 379 -9.16 -0.93 -5.92
C VAL A 379 -8.47 -1.87 -6.92
N GLN A 380 -7.56 -2.75 -6.48
CA GLN A 380 -6.99 -3.80 -7.31
C GLN A 380 -8.11 -4.69 -7.89
N ALA A 381 -9.01 -5.19 -7.04
CA ALA A 381 -10.15 -6.01 -7.43
C ALA A 381 -11.03 -5.31 -8.48
N GLY A 382 -11.47 -4.10 -8.18
CA GLY A 382 -12.37 -3.34 -9.05
C GLY A 382 -11.75 -2.97 -10.40
N ARG A 383 -10.45 -2.70 -10.45
CA ARG A 383 -9.74 -2.41 -11.71
C ARG A 383 -9.64 -3.63 -12.62
N ILE A 384 -9.33 -4.81 -12.07
CA ILE A 384 -9.28 -6.06 -12.84
C ILE A 384 -10.70 -6.45 -13.28
N MET A 385 -11.70 -6.29 -12.39
CA MET A 385 -13.11 -6.48 -12.73
C MET A 385 -13.56 -5.59 -13.90
N VAL A 386 -13.19 -4.30 -13.92
CA VAL A 386 -13.49 -3.41 -15.06
C VAL A 386 -12.82 -3.89 -16.34
N ARG A 387 -11.56 -4.32 -16.29
CA ARG A 387 -10.86 -4.87 -17.46
C ARG A 387 -11.55 -6.14 -17.98
N LEU A 388 -11.83 -7.11 -17.10
CA LEU A 388 -12.53 -8.35 -17.44
C LEU A 388 -13.93 -8.09 -18.03
N CYS A 389 -14.73 -7.21 -17.42
CA CYS A 389 -16.03 -6.83 -17.96
C CYS A 389 -15.90 -6.16 -19.34
N CYS A 390 -14.87 -5.35 -19.59
CA CYS A 390 -14.60 -4.79 -20.92
C CYS A 390 -14.15 -5.84 -21.94
N ASP A 391 -13.29 -6.79 -21.54
CA ASP A 391 -12.86 -7.93 -22.37
C ASP A 391 -14.07 -8.79 -22.81
N MET A 392 -15.05 -8.99 -21.91
CA MET A 392 -16.32 -9.68 -22.18
C MET A 392 -17.38 -8.81 -22.88
N GLY A 393 -17.14 -7.52 -23.12
CA GLY A 393 -18.15 -6.60 -23.66
C GLY A 393 -19.34 -6.29 -22.73
N ARG A 394 -19.22 -6.56 -21.43
CA ARG A 394 -20.22 -6.30 -20.37
C ARG A 394 -20.16 -4.84 -19.89
N TRP A 395 -20.39 -3.92 -20.82
CA TRP A 395 -20.14 -2.48 -20.63
C TRP A 395 -20.86 -1.85 -19.43
N GLN A 396 -22.08 -2.29 -19.12
CA GLN A 396 -22.85 -1.75 -17.99
C GLN A 396 -22.25 -2.19 -16.64
N GLU A 397 -21.79 -3.44 -16.51
CA GLU A 397 -21.09 -3.92 -15.30
C GLU A 397 -19.69 -3.33 -15.18
N ALA A 398 -18.97 -3.16 -16.30
CA ALA A 398 -17.71 -2.42 -16.32
C ALA A 398 -17.91 -0.96 -15.85
N TYR A 399 -19.01 -0.31 -16.23
CA TYR A 399 -19.36 1.02 -15.74
C TYR A 399 -19.69 1.03 -14.24
N GLU A 400 -20.49 0.09 -13.75
CA GLU A 400 -20.85 -0.01 -12.32
C GLU A 400 -19.61 -0.28 -11.44
N ALA A 401 -18.78 -1.25 -11.81
CA ALA A 401 -17.51 -1.52 -11.15
C ALA A 401 -16.56 -0.32 -11.21
N SER A 402 -16.55 0.44 -12.32
CA SER A 402 -15.78 1.68 -12.43
C SER A 402 -16.20 2.71 -11.40
N VAL A 403 -17.52 2.91 -11.19
CA VAL A 403 -18.06 3.86 -10.22
C VAL A 403 -17.69 3.47 -8.78
N GLU A 404 -17.88 2.20 -8.41
CA GLU A 404 -17.54 1.70 -7.06
C GLU A 404 -16.04 1.81 -6.75
N THR A 405 -15.19 1.44 -7.72
CA THR A 405 -13.72 1.59 -7.61
C THR A 405 -13.32 3.05 -7.40
N ILE A 406 -14.07 3.98 -7.99
CA ILE A 406 -13.77 5.41 -8.02
C ILE A 406 -13.97 6.09 -6.66
N GLU A 407 -14.94 5.64 -5.87
CA GLU A 407 -15.17 6.15 -4.51
C GLU A 407 -14.01 5.84 -3.56
N LEU A 408 -13.19 4.84 -3.90
CA LEU A 408 -12.03 4.39 -3.13
C LEU A 408 -10.72 5.11 -3.52
N ILE A 409 -10.61 5.68 -4.72
CA ILE A 409 -9.40 6.40 -5.19
C ILE A 409 -8.98 7.58 -4.27
N PRO A 410 -9.91 8.36 -3.67
CA PRO A 410 -9.55 9.38 -2.68
C PRO A 410 -8.94 8.82 -1.39
N LYS A 411 -9.19 7.53 -1.06
CA LYS A 411 -8.67 6.83 0.13
C LYS A 411 -7.31 6.15 -0.11
N LEU A 412 -6.86 5.98 -1.36
CA LEU A 412 -5.52 5.46 -1.67
C LEU A 412 -4.41 6.44 -1.24
N SER A 413 -3.29 5.89 -0.75
CA SER A 413 -2.05 6.63 -0.53
C SER A 413 -1.09 6.49 -1.73
N SER A 414 -0.14 7.42 -1.85
CA SER A 414 0.94 7.34 -2.86
C SER A 414 1.82 6.11 -2.67
N ARG A 415 1.96 5.70 -1.40
CA ARG A 415 2.83 4.63 -0.93
C ARG A 415 2.35 3.27 -1.44
N ALA A 416 1.07 2.94 -1.27
CA ALA A 416 0.52 1.65 -1.73
C ALA A 416 0.64 1.45 -3.25
N ILE A 417 0.54 2.52 -4.04
CA ILE A 417 0.72 2.42 -5.49
C ILE A 417 2.17 2.03 -5.83
N ARG A 418 3.16 2.61 -5.14
CA ARG A 418 4.59 2.30 -5.35
C ARG A 418 4.96 0.86 -4.96
N ILE A 419 4.43 0.38 -3.83
CA ILE A 419 4.58 -1.03 -3.40
C ILE A 419 4.07 -1.95 -4.52
N SER A 420 2.91 -1.62 -5.09
CA SER A 420 2.27 -2.39 -6.15
C SER A 420 3.02 -2.37 -7.48
N ASP A 421 3.61 -1.22 -7.86
CA ASP A 421 4.47 -1.14 -9.05
C ASP A 421 5.68 -2.08 -8.89
N ARG A 422 6.29 -2.13 -7.69
CA ARG A 422 7.44 -3.00 -7.38
C ARG A 422 7.08 -4.48 -7.21
N GLN A 423 5.87 -4.78 -6.74
CA GLN A 423 5.33 -6.15 -6.65
C GLN A 423 4.67 -6.62 -7.96
N GLN A 424 4.67 -5.80 -9.02
CA GLN A 424 4.03 -6.03 -10.32
C GLN A 424 2.49 -6.23 -10.26
N LEU A 425 1.87 -6.04 -9.09
CA LEU A 425 0.45 -6.26 -8.83
C LEU A 425 -0.48 -5.20 -9.46
N LEU A 426 0.06 -4.02 -9.78
CA LEU A 426 -0.57 -2.96 -10.57
C LEU A 426 0.57 -2.18 -11.20
N SER A 427 0.71 -2.16 -12.53
CA SER A 427 1.68 -1.28 -13.18
C SER A 427 1.13 0.15 -13.31
N ALA A 428 2.02 1.14 -13.36
CA ALA A 428 1.68 2.52 -13.70
C ALA A 428 0.95 2.64 -15.06
N GLU A 429 1.21 1.73 -16.01
CA GLU A 429 0.50 1.64 -17.28
C GLU A 429 -0.95 1.16 -17.10
N ASP A 430 -1.19 0.16 -16.26
CA ASP A 430 -2.55 -0.25 -15.87
C ASP A 430 -3.29 0.87 -15.11
N VAL A 431 -2.58 1.68 -14.30
CA VAL A 431 -3.18 2.81 -13.58
C VAL A 431 -3.61 3.90 -14.57
N ALA A 432 -2.81 4.12 -15.62
CA ALA A 432 -3.12 5.08 -16.68
C ALA A 432 -4.28 4.62 -17.57
N SER A 433 -4.35 3.33 -17.89
CA SER A 433 -5.39 2.78 -18.77
C SER A 433 -6.76 2.69 -18.09
N PHE A 434 -6.83 2.53 -16.75
CA PHE A 434 -8.09 2.43 -16.01
C PHE A 434 -9.07 3.56 -16.32
N GLY A 435 -8.63 4.82 -16.28
CA GLY A 435 -9.52 5.97 -16.56
C GLY A 435 -10.09 5.95 -17.97
N ALA A 436 -9.28 5.55 -18.95
CA ALA A 436 -9.70 5.44 -20.35
C ALA A 436 -10.66 4.26 -20.56
N ASN A 437 -10.44 3.13 -19.90
CA ASN A 437 -11.30 1.95 -19.98
C ASN A 437 -12.64 2.17 -19.27
N ALA A 438 -12.64 2.85 -18.12
CA ALA A 438 -13.86 3.29 -17.43
C ALA A 438 -14.68 4.25 -18.31
N ALA A 439 -14.03 5.22 -18.95
CA ALA A 439 -14.69 6.14 -19.89
C ALA A 439 -15.23 5.42 -21.12
N ALA A 440 -14.49 4.47 -21.69
CA ALA A 440 -14.95 3.62 -22.79
C ALA A 440 -16.18 2.80 -22.37
N ALA A 441 -16.16 2.14 -21.20
CA ALA A 441 -17.28 1.38 -20.67
C ALA A 441 -18.53 2.25 -20.46
N ALA A 442 -18.38 3.47 -19.95
CA ALA A 442 -19.48 4.42 -19.82
C ALA A 442 -20.09 4.78 -21.19
N LEU A 443 -19.27 5.08 -22.19
CA LEU A 443 -19.74 5.44 -23.52
C LEU A 443 -20.35 4.24 -24.28
N GLN A 444 -19.83 3.03 -24.09
CA GLN A 444 -20.39 1.80 -24.66
C GLN A 444 -21.70 1.38 -23.96
N SER A 445 -21.88 1.72 -22.67
CA SER A 445 -23.14 1.54 -21.92
C SER A 445 -24.13 2.71 -22.07
N GLY A 446 -23.89 3.61 -23.03
CA GLY A 446 -24.80 4.70 -23.40
C GLY A 446 -24.86 5.86 -22.39
N LYS A 447 -23.86 6.02 -21.53
CA LYS A 447 -23.71 7.23 -20.70
C LYS A 447 -23.19 8.40 -21.53
N ASP A 448 -23.32 9.60 -20.99
CA ASP A 448 -22.97 10.84 -21.67
C ASP A 448 -21.49 11.22 -21.54
N GLY A 449 -21.11 12.28 -22.27
CA GLY A 449 -19.75 12.82 -22.25
C GLY A 449 -19.33 13.40 -20.89
N TYR A 450 -20.28 13.88 -20.06
CA TYR A 450 -19.98 14.31 -18.68
C TYR A 450 -19.54 13.12 -17.83
N THR A 451 -20.27 12.01 -17.90
CA THR A 451 -19.95 10.77 -17.19
C THR A 451 -18.57 10.27 -17.60
N ALA A 452 -18.31 10.13 -18.91
CA ALA A 452 -17.01 9.70 -19.42
C ALA A 452 -15.86 10.64 -19.00
N LEU A 453 -16.06 11.96 -19.06
CA LEU A 453 -15.08 12.95 -18.64
C LEU A 453 -14.73 12.85 -17.16
N ARG A 454 -15.74 12.64 -16.30
CA ARG A 454 -15.53 12.45 -14.86
C ARG A 454 -14.65 11.22 -14.59
N LEU A 455 -14.93 10.10 -15.26
CA LEU A 455 -14.12 8.87 -15.14
C LEU A 455 -12.66 9.09 -15.60
N LEU A 456 -12.44 9.80 -16.72
CA LEU A 456 -11.08 10.17 -17.18
C LEU A 456 -10.34 11.05 -16.16
N GLU A 457 -10.99 12.09 -15.64
CA GLU A 457 -10.39 12.99 -14.64
C GLU A 457 -10.08 12.26 -13.32
N MET A 458 -10.76 11.15 -13.01
CA MET A 458 -10.43 10.31 -11.84
C MET A 458 -9.27 9.35 -12.08
N GLY A 459 -9.17 8.73 -13.27
CA GLY A 459 -7.97 7.95 -13.63
C GLY A 459 -6.69 8.82 -13.66
N ARG A 460 -6.82 10.10 -14.03
CA ARG A 460 -5.73 11.08 -13.88
C ARG A 460 -5.42 11.40 -12.41
N GLN A 461 -6.41 11.38 -11.52
CA GLN A 461 -6.21 11.60 -10.08
C GLN A 461 -5.64 10.39 -9.34
N SER A 462 -5.81 9.15 -9.85
CA SER A 462 -5.07 7.98 -9.36
C SER A 462 -3.61 7.99 -9.84
N LEU A 463 -3.32 8.43 -11.07
CA LEU A 463 -1.94 8.71 -11.49
C LEU A 463 -1.29 9.82 -10.65
N ALA A 464 -1.99 10.94 -10.43
CA ALA A 464 -1.53 11.98 -9.51
C ALA A 464 -1.56 11.54 -8.03
N ALA A 465 -2.03 10.33 -7.70
CA ALA A 465 -1.91 9.78 -6.36
C ALA A 465 -0.53 9.17 -6.11
N SER A 466 0.12 8.54 -7.10
CA SER A 466 1.45 7.92 -6.92
C SER A 466 2.57 8.95 -6.67
N VAL A 467 2.35 10.20 -7.10
CA VAL A 467 3.21 11.36 -6.82
C VAL A 467 2.46 12.36 -5.93
N ALA A 468 2.68 12.27 -4.61
CA ALA A 468 1.96 13.08 -3.61
C ALA A 468 2.05 14.61 -3.83
N GLU A 469 3.08 15.07 -4.54
CA GLU A 469 3.31 16.48 -4.88
C GLU A 469 2.40 17.00 -6.02
N LEU A 470 1.77 16.12 -6.80
CA LEU A 470 0.94 16.49 -7.96
C LEU A 470 -0.54 16.74 -7.63
N ARG A 471 -0.98 16.61 -6.37
CA ARG A 471 -2.36 16.91 -5.95
C ARG A 471 -2.47 18.35 -5.40
N PRO A 472 -2.99 19.34 -6.17
CA PRO A 472 -3.03 20.74 -5.73
C PRO A 472 -3.85 20.91 -4.44
N ASP A 473 -4.95 20.17 -4.31
CA ASP A 473 -5.80 20.12 -3.12
C ASP A 473 -5.00 19.81 -1.84
N LEU A 474 -4.06 18.84 -1.89
CA LEU A 474 -3.24 18.46 -0.74
C LEU A 474 -2.11 19.46 -0.46
N VAL A 475 -1.55 20.06 -1.50
CA VAL A 475 -0.53 21.12 -1.37
C VAL A 475 -1.15 22.38 -0.74
N ALA A 476 -2.36 22.78 -1.17
CA ALA A 476 -3.12 23.86 -0.57
C ALA A 476 -3.48 23.56 0.89
N LEU A 477 -4.01 22.37 1.18
CA LEU A 477 -4.31 21.96 2.56
C LEU A 477 -3.06 21.94 3.44
N ARG A 478 -1.89 21.53 2.91
CA ARG A 478 -0.62 21.56 3.63
C ARG A 478 -0.16 22.98 3.92
N GLY A 479 -0.40 23.93 3.02
CA GLY A 479 -0.07 25.35 3.21
C GLY A 479 -0.93 26.02 4.29
N GLU A 480 -2.25 25.80 4.27
CA GLU A 480 -3.18 26.49 5.17
C GLU A 480 -3.44 25.73 6.48
N ASN A 481 -3.45 24.40 6.44
CA ASN A 481 -3.80 23.53 7.58
C ASN A 481 -2.85 22.31 7.68
N PRO A 482 -1.55 22.50 7.99
CA PRO A 482 -0.56 21.42 8.03
C PRO A 482 -0.98 20.18 8.86
N ALA A 483 -1.65 20.41 9.99
CA ALA A 483 -2.12 19.34 10.88
C ALA A 483 -3.20 18.45 10.23
N LEU A 484 -4.15 19.04 9.49
CA LEU A 484 -5.18 18.28 8.76
C LEU A 484 -4.56 17.53 7.58
N ALA A 485 -3.62 18.16 6.86
CA ALA A 485 -2.87 17.52 5.79
C ALA A 485 -2.07 16.30 6.30
N LYS A 486 -1.39 16.40 7.45
CA LYS A 486 -0.70 15.26 8.08
C LYS A 486 -1.68 14.15 8.47
N ARG A 487 -2.81 14.51 9.10
CA ARG A 487 -3.81 13.54 9.60
C ARG A 487 -4.50 12.77 8.46
N ILE A 488 -4.87 13.43 7.36
CA ILE A 488 -5.50 12.75 6.23
C ILE A 488 -4.52 11.87 5.44
N LEU A 489 -3.23 12.24 5.38
CA LEU A 489 -2.20 11.38 4.77
C LEU A 489 -1.98 10.11 5.60
N SER A 490 -1.82 10.24 6.92
CA SER A 490 -1.64 9.09 7.82
C SER A 490 -2.82 8.12 7.80
N LEU A 491 -4.06 8.62 7.81
CA LEU A 491 -5.25 7.77 7.66
C LEU A 491 -5.34 7.07 6.29
N ARG A 492 -4.73 7.63 5.23
CA ARG A 492 -4.62 6.91 3.97
C ARG A 492 -3.64 5.77 4.06
N ASP A 493 -2.46 5.98 4.64
CA ASP A 493 -1.48 4.89 4.75
C ASP A 493 -2.03 3.74 5.61
N GLU A 494 -2.68 4.04 6.75
CA GLU A 494 -3.37 3.05 7.60
C GLU A 494 -4.46 2.26 6.84
N LEU A 495 -5.10 2.85 5.83
CA LEU A 495 -6.13 2.22 4.98
C LEU A 495 -5.59 1.23 3.94
N GLN A 496 -4.26 1.07 3.81
CA GLN A 496 -3.64 0.18 2.82
C GLN A 496 -3.21 -1.17 3.40
N ASP A 497 -2.98 -1.26 4.72
CA ASP A 497 -2.34 -2.42 5.38
C ASP A 497 -3.40 -3.34 6.00
N ASP A 498 -3.50 -4.60 5.52
CA ASP A 498 -4.52 -5.60 5.93
C ASP A 498 -4.46 -5.89 7.45
N THR A 499 -5.12 -5.05 8.24
CA THR A 499 -5.06 -4.98 9.71
C THR A 499 -6.44 -4.65 10.29
N PRO A 500 -6.74 -5.01 11.56
CA PRO A 500 -8.03 -4.68 12.20
C PRO A 500 -8.33 -3.17 12.23
N ARG A 501 -7.30 -2.33 12.24
CA ARG A 501 -7.39 -0.87 12.38
C ARG A 501 -8.11 -0.18 11.23
N GLN A 502 -8.05 -0.76 10.03
CA GLN A 502 -8.60 -0.18 8.80
C GLN A 502 -10.07 0.22 8.88
N HIS A 503 -10.90 -0.55 9.59
CA HIS A 503 -12.33 -0.24 9.72
C HIS A 503 -12.52 1.09 10.46
N THR A 504 -11.80 1.27 11.57
CA THR A 504 -11.77 2.51 12.35
C THR A 504 -11.11 3.64 11.54
N ALA A 505 -10.04 3.36 10.80
CA ALA A 505 -9.38 4.34 9.93
C ALA A 505 -10.32 4.87 8.83
N SER A 506 -11.16 4.01 8.24
CA SER A 506 -12.11 4.39 7.18
C SER A 506 -13.17 5.36 7.71
N ALA A 507 -13.76 5.06 8.86
CA ALA A 507 -14.71 5.96 9.52
C ALA A 507 -14.05 7.29 9.94
N LYS A 508 -12.85 7.24 10.54
CA LYS A 508 -12.04 8.44 10.87
C LYS A 508 -11.74 9.28 9.62
N PHE A 509 -11.44 8.65 8.48
CA PHE A 509 -11.15 9.32 7.21
C PHE A 509 -12.39 10.03 6.65
N ASP A 510 -13.56 9.37 6.65
CA ASP A 510 -14.78 9.96 6.09
C ASP A 510 -15.29 11.15 6.94
N ILE A 511 -15.13 11.07 8.27
CA ILE A 511 -15.37 12.21 9.17
C ILE A 511 -14.40 13.36 8.85
N LEU A 512 -13.09 13.10 8.84
CA LEU A 512 -12.06 14.11 8.58
C LEU A 512 -12.21 14.76 7.19
N LEU A 513 -12.62 13.99 6.18
CA LEU A 513 -12.87 14.47 4.83
C LEU A 513 -14.03 15.48 4.80
N ASN A 514 -15.09 15.23 5.59
CA ASN A 514 -16.20 16.15 5.76
C ASN A 514 -15.80 17.39 6.56
N ASP A 515 -15.00 17.25 7.62
CA ASP A 515 -14.46 18.39 8.40
C ASP A 515 -13.61 19.33 7.53
N ILE A 516 -12.76 18.77 6.65
CA ILE A 516 -11.98 19.57 5.69
C ILE A 516 -12.91 20.29 4.71
N ARG A 517 -13.97 19.63 4.21
CA ARG A 517 -14.95 20.22 3.29
C ARG A 517 -15.87 21.27 3.92
N GLN A 518 -15.87 21.43 5.25
CA GLN A 518 -16.54 22.55 5.92
C GLN A 518 -15.67 23.80 6.02
N LYS A 519 -14.40 23.75 5.60
CA LYS A 519 -13.53 24.94 5.56
C LYS A 519 -13.69 25.71 4.25
N GLU A 520 -13.68 27.04 4.39
CA GLU A 520 -13.68 27.97 3.27
C GLU A 520 -12.53 27.65 2.29
N GLY A 521 -12.86 27.52 1.00
CA GLY A 521 -11.92 27.15 -0.06
C GLY A 521 -11.68 25.64 -0.23
N PHE A 522 -12.14 24.79 0.69
CA PHE A 522 -11.97 23.33 0.67
C PHE A 522 -13.29 22.57 0.43
N GLU A 523 -14.38 23.23 0.07
CA GLU A 523 -15.72 22.63 -0.05
C GLU A 523 -15.79 21.51 -1.10
N ARG A 524 -14.88 21.53 -2.08
CA ARG A 524 -14.70 20.50 -3.12
C ARG A 524 -13.39 19.71 -2.97
N PHE A 525 -12.77 19.71 -1.80
CA PHE A 525 -11.52 19.01 -1.56
C PHE A 525 -11.63 17.51 -1.89
N LEU A 526 -10.71 17.03 -2.74
CA LEU A 526 -10.70 15.67 -3.29
C LEU A 526 -11.99 15.30 -4.05
N MET A 527 -12.70 16.29 -4.59
CA MET A 527 -13.82 16.09 -5.51
C MET A 527 -13.43 16.50 -6.93
N LEU A 528 -14.14 15.93 -7.89
CA LEU A 528 -14.14 16.39 -9.27
C LEU A 528 -14.67 17.83 -9.39
N PRO A 529 -14.29 18.58 -10.44
CA PRO A 529 -14.99 19.79 -10.84
C PRO A 529 -16.49 19.54 -11.01
N SER A 530 -17.33 20.53 -10.70
CA SER A 530 -18.75 20.49 -11.07
C SER A 530 -18.93 20.81 -12.56
N ASP A 531 -20.09 20.49 -13.14
CA ASP A 531 -20.37 20.81 -14.55
C ASP A 531 -20.29 22.32 -14.80
N LYS A 532 -20.72 23.14 -13.82
CA LYS A 532 -20.54 24.59 -13.82
C LYS A 532 -19.05 24.98 -13.90
N ASP A 533 -18.19 24.36 -13.09
CA ASP A 533 -16.75 24.63 -13.13
C ASP A 533 -16.14 24.28 -14.49
N ILE A 534 -16.54 23.14 -15.07
CA ILE A 534 -16.10 22.65 -16.38
C ILE A 534 -16.44 23.68 -17.48
N HIS A 535 -17.67 24.21 -17.48
CA HIS A 535 -18.08 25.24 -18.44
C HIS A 535 -17.45 26.62 -18.18
N GLU A 536 -17.24 27.02 -16.92
CA GLU A 536 -16.56 28.29 -16.60
C GLU A 536 -15.06 28.29 -16.97
N ALA A 537 -14.42 27.12 -16.90
CA ALA A 537 -13.06 26.91 -17.45
C ALA A 537 -13.03 26.95 -18.98
N ALA A 538 -14.13 26.62 -19.66
CA ALA A 538 -14.28 26.69 -21.12
C ALA A 538 -14.40 28.14 -21.66
N ARG A 539 -13.39 28.98 -21.39
CA ARG A 539 -13.15 30.26 -22.11
C ARG A 539 -12.55 30.00 -23.51
N GLY A 540 -13.19 29.12 -24.27
CA GLY A 540 -12.74 28.53 -25.52
C GLY A 540 -13.39 27.14 -25.68
N HIS A 541 -12.88 26.32 -26.61
CA HIS A 541 -13.27 24.91 -26.70
C HIS A 541 -12.22 24.06 -25.96
N ILE A 542 -12.64 23.09 -25.15
CA ILE A 542 -11.72 22.12 -24.55
C ILE A 542 -11.94 20.77 -25.21
N ILE A 543 -10.84 20.15 -25.66
CA ILE A 543 -10.81 18.91 -26.43
C ILE A 543 -10.01 17.91 -25.61
N VAL A 544 -10.71 16.98 -24.94
CA VAL A 544 -10.08 15.91 -24.17
C VAL A 544 -9.97 14.69 -25.07
N LEU A 545 -8.74 14.36 -25.49
CA LEU A 545 -8.49 13.20 -26.35
C LEU A 545 -8.10 12.01 -25.48
N THR A 546 -8.80 10.90 -25.65
CA THR A 546 -8.49 9.65 -24.96
C THR A 546 -8.41 8.48 -25.93
N VAL A 547 -7.61 7.47 -25.56
CA VAL A 547 -7.48 6.21 -26.30
C VAL A 547 -7.73 5.05 -25.36
N SER A 548 -8.53 4.07 -25.79
CA SER A 548 -8.77 2.81 -25.10
C SER A 548 -8.78 1.67 -26.12
N THR A 549 -8.26 0.50 -25.72
CA THR A 549 -8.28 -0.74 -26.52
C THR A 549 -9.69 -1.16 -26.94
N TYR A 550 -10.72 -0.80 -26.16
CA TYR A 550 -12.11 -1.24 -26.36
C TYR A 550 -12.96 -0.32 -27.25
N ARG A 551 -12.48 0.90 -27.53
CA ARG A 551 -13.26 1.94 -28.24
C ARG A 551 -12.45 2.77 -29.24
N GLY A 552 -11.14 2.56 -29.32
CA GLY A 552 -10.25 3.36 -30.16
C GLY A 552 -10.00 4.73 -29.54
N VAL A 553 -10.06 5.79 -30.36
CA VAL A 553 -9.85 7.17 -29.91
C VAL A 553 -11.19 7.90 -29.80
N ASP A 554 -11.44 8.57 -28.68
CA ASP A 554 -12.55 9.50 -28.47
C ASP A 554 -12.03 10.92 -28.21
N ALA A 555 -12.71 11.93 -28.75
CA ALA A 555 -12.62 13.32 -28.34
C ALA A 555 -13.86 13.70 -27.54
N ILE A 556 -13.69 14.00 -26.25
CA ILE A 556 -14.72 14.68 -25.46
C ILE A 556 -14.59 16.18 -25.69
N LEU A 557 -15.59 16.75 -26.34
CA LEU A 557 -15.67 18.14 -26.76
C LEU A 557 -16.54 18.92 -25.76
N ILE A 558 -15.91 19.86 -25.06
CA ILE A 558 -16.51 20.68 -24.02
C ILE A 558 -16.67 22.10 -24.56
N GLU A 559 -17.92 22.54 -24.63
CA GLU A 559 -18.33 23.90 -24.98
C GLU A 559 -18.94 24.61 -23.76
N ARG A 560 -19.51 25.81 -23.95
CA ARG A 560 -20.07 26.62 -22.85
C ARG A 560 -21.35 26.04 -22.23
N ASP A 561 -22.08 25.23 -22.98
CA ASP A 561 -23.43 24.77 -22.67
C ASP A 561 -23.64 23.26 -22.92
N ARG A 562 -22.65 22.57 -23.52
CA ARG A 562 -22.72 21.14 -23.83
C ARG A 562 -21.37 20.44 -23.72
N VAL A 563 -21.43 19.15 -23.37
CA VAL A 563 -20.34 18.19 -23.53
C VAL A 563 -20.84 17.07 -24.43
N HIS A 564 -20.08 16.74 -25.46
CA HIS A 564 -20.40 15.69 -26.43
C HIS A 564 -19.15 14.94 -26.84
N VAL A 565 -19.30 13.77 -27.48
CA VAL A 565 -18.17 12.87 -27.78
C VAL A 565 -18.16 12.52 -29.26
N LEU A 566 -17.00 12.72 -29.89
CA LEU A 566 -16.70 12.30 -31.25
C LEU A 566 -15.75 11.10 -31.19
N ASN A 567 -16.12 9.98 -31.81
CA ASN A 567 -15.28 8.79 -31.88
C ASN A 567 -14.60 8.66 -33.25
N PHE A 568 -13.31 8.36 -33.27
CA PHE A 568 -12.50 8.20 -34.49
C PHE A 568 -12.30 6.70 -34.81
N ASN A 569 -13.36 6.02 -35.23
CA ASN A 569 -13.34 4.59 -35.61
C ASN A 569 -12.23 4.21 -36.62
N GLY A 570 -11.70 5.18 -37.38
CA GLY A 570 -10.59 5.00 -38.32
C GLY A 570 -9.19 5.23 -37.74
N VAL A 571 -9.04 5.34 -36.42
CA VAL A 571 -7.76 5.49 -35.72
C VAL A 571 -7.60 4.39 -34.69
N THR A 572 -6.62 3.51 -34.89
CA THR A 572 -6.29 2.42 -33.99
C THR A 572 -5.13 2.78 -33.05
N LEU A 573 -4.96 1.99 -31.99
CA LEU A 573 -3.76 2.09 -31.13
C LEU A 573 -2.48 1.78 -31.92
N GLY A 574 -2.53 0.85 -32.89
CA GLY A 574 -1.41 0.52 -33.76
C GLY A 574 -0.94 1.70 -34.63
N ASP A 575 -1.87 2.47 -35.19
CA ASP A 575 -1.55 3.70 -35.94
C ASP A 575 -0.84 4.71 -35.03
N LEU A 576 -1.34 4.90 -33.80
CA LEU A 576 -0.74 5.81 -32.82
C LEU A 576 0.66 5.35 -32.42
N GLU A 577 0.87 4.05 -32.24
CA GLU A 577 2.18 3.49 -31.97
C GLU A 577 3.17 3.72 -33.11
N GLU A 578 2.79 3.38 -34.36
CA GLU A 578 3.61 3.59 -35.54
C GLU A 578 4.01 5.07 -35.69
N TRP A 579 3.05 5.97 -35.60
CA TRP A 579 3.31 7.40 -35.72
C TRP A 579 4.08 7.99 -34.53
N SER A 580 3.91 7.46 -33.30
CA SER A 580 4.68 7.91 -32.14
C SER A 580 6.19 7.66 -32.28
N ARG A 581 6.58 6.63 -33.06
CA ARG A 581 7.97 6.33 -33.44
C ARG A 581 8.46 7.21 -34.60
N ASN A 582 7.55 7.85 -35.34
CA ASN A 582 7.80 8.57 -36.60
C ASN A 582 7.37 10.05 -36.60
N LEU A 583 7.26 10.69 -35.42
CA LEU A 583 6.74 12.06 -35.23
C LEU A 583 7.43 13.15 -36.07
N HIS A 584 8.65 12.92 -36.55
CA HIS A 584 9.40 13.85 -37.39
C HIS A 584 8.95 13.88 -38.87
N ARG A 585 8.06 12.97 -39.31
CA ARG A 585 7.64 12.83 -40.71
C ARG A 585 6.50 13.81 -41.05
N PRO A 586 6.58 14.61 -42.13
CA PRO A 586 5.45 15.44 -42.59
C PRO A 586 4.19 14.64 -42.97
N ALA A 587 4.33 13.34 -43.24
CA ALA A 587 3.18 12.45 -43.42
C ALA A 587 2.36 12.28 -42.12
N MET A 588 3.00 12.27 -40.95
CA MET A 588 2.35 12.19 -39.65
C MET A 588 1.43 13.40 -39.42
N LEU A 589 1.89 14.62 -39.73
CA LEU A 589 1.09 15.83 -39.55
C LEU A 589 -0.15 15.89 -40.44
N ARG A 590 -0.08 15.28 -41.63
CA ARG A 590 -1.23 15.16 -42.56
C ARG A 590 -2.21 14.08 -42.09
N TRP A 591 -1.71 12.93 -41.65
CA TRP A 591 -2.53 11.89 -41.02
C TRP A 591 -3.23 12.42 -39.77
N LEU A 592 -2.50 13.09 -38.86
CA LEU A 592 -3.06 13.67 -37.63
C LEU A 592 -4.14 14.73 -37.92
N TRP A 593 -4.01 15.43 -39.04
CA TRP A 593 -5.00 16.38 -39.52
C TRP A 593 -6.25 15.69 -40.05
N ASP A 594 -6.11 14.80 -41.03
CA ASP A 594 -7.26 14.14 -41.67
C ASP A 594 -8.01 13.20 -40.72
N SER A 595 -7.29 12.50 -39.84
CA SER A 595 -7.85 11.46 -38.97
C SER A 595 -8.41 11.97 -37.63
N ILE A 596 -7.91 13.09 -37.10
CA ILE A 596 -8.32 13.60 -35.77
C ILE A 596 -8.60 15.10 -35.80
N ALA A 597 -7.61 15.94 -36.14
CA ALA A 597 -7.69 17.37 -35.84
C ALA A 597 -8.75 18.10 -36.69
N LYS A 598 -8.85 17.79 -37.99
CA LYS A 598 -9.87 18.37 -38.87
C LYS A 598 -11.29 17.91 -38.50
N PRO A 599 -11.60 16.61 -38.30
CA PRO A 599 -12.90 16.19 -37.78
C PRO A 599 -13.32 16.89 -36.48
N VAL A 600 -12.38 17.14 -35.56
CA VAL A 600 -12.64 17.93 -34.35
C VAL A 600 -12.99 19.40 -34.67
N LEU A 601 -12.23 20.05 -35.55
CA LEU A 601 -12.52 21.43 -35.97
C LEU A 601 -13.87 21.53 -36.71
N ASP A 602 -14.20 20.55 -37.55
CA ASP A 602 -15.47 20.49 -38.29
C ASP A 602 -16.68 20.35 -37.32
N GLU A 603 -16.60 19.47 -36.30
CA GLU A 603 -17.65 19.31 -35.27
C GLU A 603 -17.78 20.57 -34.38
N LEU A 604 -16.65 21.19 -34.01
CA LEU A 604 -16.63 22.50 -33.34
C LEU A 604 -17.00 23.68 -34.26
N ARG A 605 -17.39 23.41 -35.52
CA ARG A 605 -17.80 24.39 -36.55
C ARG A 605 -16.73 25.42 -36.91
N LEU A 606 -15.47 25.14 -36.60
CA LEU A 606 -14.28 25.94 -36.92
C LEU A 606 -13.81 25.70 -38.36
N THR A 607 -14.74 25.78 -39.31
CA THR A 607 -14.55 25.37 -40.72
C THR A 607 -13.95 26.46 -41.63
N ARG A 608 -13.67 27.66 -41.11
CA ARG A 608 -13.13 28.80 -41.86
C ARG A 608 -12.14 29.61 -41.04
N PRO A 609 -11.00 30.05 -41.61
CA PRO A 609 -10.08 30.97 -40.95
C PRO A 609 -10.75 32.29 -40.54
N SER A 610 -10.35 32.84 -39.39
CA SER A 610 -10.91 34.10 -38.90
C SER A 610 -10.52 35.27 -39.79
N ARG A 611 -11.52 35.89 -40.45
CA ARG A 611 -11.33 37.05 -41.32
C ARG A 611 -10.82 38.31 -40.61
N ASN A 612 -10.92 38.35 -39.27
CA ASN A 612 -10.59 39.52 -38.46
C ASN A 612 -9.30 39.32 -37.63
N GLY A 613 -8.52 38.25 -37.87
CA GLY A 613 -7.29 37.94 -37.12
C GLY A 613 -7.50 37.39 -35.69
N CYS A 614 -8.66 37.61 -35.08
CA CYS A 614 -9.04 36.97 -33.81
C CYS A 614 -9.42 35.51 -34.04
N LEU A 615 -8.46 34.59 -33.88
CA LEU A 615 -8.71 33.15 -33.87
C LEU A 615 -9.26 32.70 -32.49
N PRO A 616 -10.23 31.77 -32.44
CA PRO A 616 -10.70 31.17 -31.20
C PRO A 616 -9.58 30.37 -30.52
N ARG A 617 -9.63 30.25 -29.19
CA ARG A 617 -8.71 29.37 -28.43
C ARG A 617 -9.29 27.97 -28.34
N ILE A 618 -8.44 26.96 -28.53
CA ILE A 618 -8.73 25.56 -28.22
C ILE A 618 -7.71 25.03 -27.22
N TRP A 619 -8.17 24.20 -26.29
CA TRP A 619 -7.35 23.53 -25.28
C TRP A 619 -7.30 22.03 -25.57
N TRP A 620 -6.12 21.53 -25.92
CA TRP A 620 -5.86 20.11 -26.11
C TRP A 620 -5.49 19.46 -24.76
N ILE A 621 -6.20 18.40 -24.40
CA ILE A 621 -5.94 17.60 -23.19
C ILE A 621 -5.84 16.11 -23.59
N PRO A 622 -4.74 15.70 -24.25
CA PRO A 622 -4.52 14.31 -24.66
C PRO A 622 -4.07 13.41 -23.51
N THR A 623 -4.41 12.11 -23.56
CA THR A 623 -3.92 11.07 -22.62
C THR A 623 -2.94 10.07 -23.26
N GLY A 624 -2.11 9.46 -22.41
CA GLY A 624 -1.24 8.35 -22.80
C GLY A 624 -0.39 8.67 -24.03
N ILE A 625 -0.40 7.77 -25.02
CA ILE A 625 0.39 7.93 -26.24
C ILE A 625 0.02 9.18 -27.06
N LEU A 626 -1.24 9.66 -26.99
CA LEU A 626 -1.70 10.87 -27.69
C LEU A 626 -0.95 12.11 -27.20
N SER A 627 -0.48 12.12 -25.95
CA SER A 627 0.27 13.25 -25.38
C SER A 627 1.61 13.53 -26.09
N ARG A 628 2.08 12.60 -26.93
CA ARG A 628 3.28 12.75 -27.77
C ARG A 628 3.02 13.49 -29.10
N PHE A 629 1.76 13.72 -29.48
CA PHE A 629 1.40 14.23 -30.80
C PHE A 629 1.24 15.77 -30.84
N PRO A 630 1.84 16.45 -31.83
CA PRO A 630 1.79 17.91 -31.92
C PRO A 630 0.51 18.39 -32.63
N PHE A 631 -0.66 18.20 -32.00
CA PHE A 631 -1.97 18.58 -32.56
C PHE A 631 -2.03 20.01 -33.13
N HIS A 632 -1.37 20.97 -32.48
CA HIS A 632 -1.26 22.36 -32.97
C HIS A 632 -0.61 22.51 -34.35
N ASN A 633 0.22 21.56 -34.78
CA ASN A 633 0.90 21.51 -36.07
C ASN A 633 0.25 20.53 -37.06
N ALA A 634 -0.86 19.87 -36.72
CA ALA A 634 -1.57 19.00 -37.65
C ALA A 634 -2.00 19.82 -38.88
N GLY A 635 -1.61 19.38 -40.07
CA GLY A 635 -1.95 20.03 -41.32
C GLY A 635 -1.08 19.65 -42.52
N TYR A 636 -1.45 20.18 -43.69
CA TYR A 636 -0.73 20.01 -44.95
C TYR A 636 0.39 21.06 -45.15
N HIS A 637 0.30 22.23 -44.51
CA HIS A 637 1.27 23.34 -44.59
C HIS A 637 1.57 23.81 -46.04
N SER A 638 0.59 23.67 -46.93
CA SER A 638 0.61 24.12 -48.32
C SER A 638 0.58 25.65 -48.40
N LYS A 639 1.50 26.28 -49.14
CA LYS A 639 1.46 27.74 -49.35
C LYS A 639 0.15 28.18 -50.01
N GLY A 640 -0.63 29.01 -49.31
CA GLY A 640 -1.83 29.66 -49.84
C GLY A 640 -3.14 28.91 -49.61
N LEU A 641 -3.12 27.77 -48.90
CA LEU A 641 -4.31 27.06 -48.43
C LEU A 641 -4.35 27.06 -46.91
N ALA A 642 -5.55 27.13 -46.34
CA ALA A 642 -5.75 27.06 -44.89
C ALA A 642 -6.07 25.60 -44.50
N ASP A 643 -5.02 24.79 -44.43
CA ASP A 643 -5.09 23.34 -44.28
C ASP A 643 -4.32 22.87 -43.03
N ALA A 644 -4.20 23.71 -42.00
CA ALA A 644 -3.57 23.37 -40.72
C ALA A 644 -4.28 24.00 -39.52
N VAL A 645 -4.20 23.36 -38.33
CA VAL A 645 -4.89 23.80 -37.11
C VAL A 645 -4.61 25.26 -36.75
N ILE A 646 -3.39 25.73 -37.00
CA ILE A 646 -2.95 27.11 -36.74
C ILE A 646 -3.73 28.17 -37.55
N ASP A 647 -4.34 27.80 -38.68
CA ASP A 647 -5.16 28.71 -39.51
C ASP A 647 -6.57 28.93 -38.93
N PHE A 648 -7.01 28.04 -38.03
CA PHE A 648 -8.37 28.01 -37.48
C PHE A 648 -8.43 28.34 -35.99
N ALA A 649 -7.38 28.06 -35.21
CA ALA A 649 -7.40 28.25 -33.77
C ALA A 649 -6.03 28.51 -33.12
N VAL A 650 -6.03 29.30 -32.04
CA VAL A 650 -4.89 29.36 -31.11
C VAL A 650 -4.94 28.10 -30.24
N SER A 651 -4.01 27.18 -30.48
CA SER A 651 -3.86 25.97 -29.66
C SER A 651 -3.23 26.29 -28.30
N SER A 652 -3.66 25.57 -27.27
CA SER A 652 -3.11 25.59 -25.92
C SER A 652 -3.23 24.19 -25.31
N TYR A 653 -2.46 23.88 -24.28
CA TYR A 653 -2.41 22.55 -23.67
C TYR A 653 -2.62 22.62 -22.16
N SER A 654 -3.27 21.61 -21.60
CA SER A 654 -3.43 21.40 -20.15
C SER A 654 -3.29 19.92 -19.82
N PRO A 655 -2.75 19.53 -18.65
CA PRO A 655 -2.74 18.13 -18.22
C PRO A 655 -4.13 17.58 -17.87
N SER A 656 -5.09 18.43 -17.46
CA SER A 656 -6.46 18.00 -17.13
C SER A 656 -7.47 19.16 -17.18
N VAL A 657 -8.77 18.84 -17.13
CA VAL A 657 -9.84 19.84 -17.00
C VAL A 657 -9.82 20.45 -15.60
N LYS A 658 -9.61 19.66 -14.54
CA LYS A 658 -9.43 20.18 -13.18
C LYS A 658 -8.27 21.18 -13.09
N ALA A 659 -7.15 20.95 -13.78
CA ALA A 659 -6.02 21.89 -13.80
C ALA A 659 -6.37 23.24 -14.45
N LEU A 660 -7.25 23.26 -15.47
CA LEU A 660 -7.77 24.51 -16.05
C LEU A 660 -8.67 25.24 -15.04
N VAL A 661 -9.59 24.53 -14.40
CA VAL A 661 -10.49 25.07 -13.36
C VAL A 661 -9.67 25.70 -12.22
N ASP A 662 -8.73 24.95 -11.66
CA ASP A 662 -7.92 25.38 -10.52
C ASP A 662 -7.01 26.57 -10.89
N GLY A 663 -6.44 26.58 -12.10
CA GLY A 663 -5.65 27.70 -12.61
C GLY A 663 -6.46 28.98 -12.78
N HIS A 664 -7.69 28.86 -13.29
CA HIS A 664 -8.61 30.00 -13.47
C HIS A 664 -9.05 30.60 -12.14
N ARG A 665 -9.36 29.76 -11.15
CA ARG A 665 -9.72 30.20 -9.80
C ARG A 665 -8.61 30.98 -9.14
N ARG A 666 -7.35 30.52 -9.25
CA ARG A 666 -6.18 31.27 -8.73
C ARG A 666 -6.00 32.62 -9.40
N TYR A 667 -6.22 32.72 -10.71
CA TYR A 667 -6.15 34.00 -11.44
C TYR A 667 -7.25 34.98 -11.02
N LEU A 668 -8.43 34.50 -10.62
CA LEU A 668 -9.53 35.35 -10.13
C LEU A 668 -9.36 35.83 -8.68
N LEU A 669 -8.40 35.26 -7.95
CA LEU A 669 -8.03 35.62 -6.58
C LEU A 669 -6.79 36.54 -6.51
N GLN A 670 -6.25 36.94 -7.66
CA GLN A 670 -5.13 37.88 -7.83
C GLN A 670 -5.60 39.20 -8.46
#